data_AF-A0A7Y1UHD3-F1
#
_entry.id   AF-A0A7Y1UHD3-F1
#
_cell.length_a   1.000
_cell.length_b   1.000
_cell.length_c   1.000
_cell.angle_alpha   90.00
_cell.angle_beta   90.00
_cell.angle_gamma   90.00
#
_symmetry.space_group_name_H-M   'P 1'
#
loop_
_entity.id
_entity.type
_entity.pdbx_description
1 polymer ?
#
loop_
_entity_poly.entity_id
_entity_poly.type
_entity_poly.pdbx_seq_one_letter_code
_entity_poly.pdbx_strand_id
1 'polypeptide(L)'
;MTKNSSLHLIRTIGIALPLVCGALTVQGANVFTAIDGDFSDTANWSLGELPGDSDQATQGNSIIQAGNIANLTVGHTAANPVSFIVRDNIGDGPHSMLNMSADLLGLANFWVGLNDGHYGIVSQTAGTLGANSVVVGDGNGTAPAASVYDVSGGQVDSANTTVRWNSDLNVKAGTLNATGTIAVENGGRFNLSDGTVNTPWFIVRNSGGTVNHAGGTLDTDLITVNAGAYHQCGGLVDNAGPLSIEGGATYNLTGGTYDGTEAGANTLVQGAGTLAISGGLFSATGTGPTDVVRIDGVTVNISGGTFDLGGGQIYPIGGPTINVTGDAASIRMDRLNMGNSGLAGTFNLTLGAAGISPVRSFAWMSLIEATVNVDGSAYAGPVGEIDLFTAANLTSTPTVTPVVTGFVGYDAAVNVRTLMLAEVTDIQCVADSAGSLNGTYFDVTGGGGTHRFWYDVDGGGTAPADPGAGVHEIDLTAGATADAVAAATQAVIDAQGDFGAAVNADFVTVTDAAVGQRDDAVDSGATGFTFTIVTNGTILDQALYLLLTPNINDNDGDGLSNFDEVAVHGTDPGVDDSDGDGVNDGDEVTAGSDPLTDDSAIIALVLDSLNSLNAIAVGTLTPSGPDFLLTLSMEESADLETFSDLDLTAVNPVVDEVADTITFTIDGSAMKKFLRLEAE
;
A
#
# COMPACT_ATOMS: atom_id res chain seq x y z
N MET A 1 -23.05 -64.73 23.96
CA MET A 1 -23.37 -64.01 25.22
C MET A 1 -24.78 -63.47 25.07
N THR A 2 -25.61 -63.59 26.10
CA THR A 2 -26.97 -63.05 26.11
C THR A 2 -26.96 -61.54 26.36
N LYS A 3 -27.93 -60.86 25.76
CA LYS A 3 -28.34 -59.45 25.95
C LYS A 3 -28.03 -58.98 27.38
N ASN A 4 -27.15 -57.98 27.52
CA ASN A 4 -26.63 -57.36 28.77
C ASN A 4 -25.33 -57.95 29.35
N SER A 5 -24.26 -58.03 28.56
CA SER A 5 -22.91 -58.24 29.12
C SER A 5 -21.92 -57.32 28.42
N SER A 6 -21.33 -56.38 29.15
CA SER A 6 -20.17 -55.61 28.70
C SER A 6 -19.00 -56.57 28.49
N LEU A 7 -18.43 -56.59 27.28
CA LEU A 7 -17.22 -57.36 26.98
C LEU A 7 -16.02 -56.59 27.55
N HIS A 8 -15.52 -57.00 28.73
CA HIS A 8 -14.26 -56.49 29.26
C HIS A 8 -13.11 -57.35 28.73
N LEU A 9 -12.31 -56.80 27.80
CA LEU A 9 -11.04 -57.41 27.40
C LEU A 9 -9.97 -57.01 28.43
N ILE A 10 -9.78 -57.80 29.47
CA ILE A 10 -8.66 -57.63 30.41
C ILE A 10 -7.45 -58.38 29.85
N ARG A 11 -6.40 -57.65 29.47
CA ARG A 11 -5.10 -58.25 29.11
C ARG A 11 -4.34 -58.55 30.40
N THR A 12 -4.34 -59.80 30.84
CA THR A 12 -3.40 -60.27 31.87
C THR A 12 -2.12 -60.77 31.21
N ILE A 13 -1.03 -60.02 31.44
CA ILE A 13 0.40 -60.37 31.38
C ILE A 13 0.82 -61.51 30.44
N GLY A 14 1.52 -61.13 29.36
CA GLY A 14 2.69 -61.82 28.80
C GLY A 14 2.53 -63.26 28.32
N ILE A 15 2.11 -63.46 27.07
CA ILE A 15 2.63 -64.45 26.09
C ILE A 15 2.12 -64.01 24.70
N ALA A 16 3.01 -63.97 23.71
CA ALA A 16 2.64 -63.74 22.31
C ALA A 16 2.08 -65.03 21.69
N LEU A 17 0.82 -65.00 21.25
CA LEU A 17 0.24 -65.99 20.34
C LEU A 17 -0.35 -65.25 19.13
N PRO A 18 -0.07 -65.69 17.89
CA PRO A 18 -0.67 -65.07 16.71
C PRO A 18 -2.11 -65.57 16.58
N LEU A 19 -3.09 -64.69 16.83
CA LEU A 19 -4.47 -64.96 16.41
C LEU A 19 -4.61 -64.58 14.93
N VAL A 20 -4.83 -65.57 14.07
CA VAL A 20 -5.31 -65.36 12.70
C VAL A 20 -6.80 -65.03 12.79
N CYS A 21 -7.18 -63.81 12.42
CA CYS A 21 -8.56 -63.34 12.48
C CYS A 21 -9.42 -64.02 11.39
N GLY A 22 -10.33 -64.90 11.81
CA GLY A 22 -11.54 -65.22 11.06
C GLY A 22 -12.66 -64.27 11.47
N ALA A 23 -13.46 -63.82 10.50
CA ALA A 23 -14.51 -62.80 10.64
C ALA A 23 -15.34 -62.95 11.93
N LEU A 24 -15.33 -61.91 12.77
CA LEU A 24 -16.18 -61.80 13.96
C LEU A 24 -17.40 -60.93 13.61
N THR A 25 -18.54 -61.57 13.31
CA THR A 25 -19.82 -60.87 13.16
C THR A 25 -20.48 -60.70 14.53
N VAL A 26 -20.63 -59.47 15.00
CA VAL A 26 -21.38 -59.15 16.24
C VAL A 26 -22.70 -58.47 15.87
N GLN A 27 -23.83 -59.14 16.16
CA GLN A 27 -25.18 -58.55 16.03
C GLN A 27 -25.61 -57.92 17.37
N GLY A 28 -25.81 -56.60 17.38
CA GLY A 28 -26.46 -55.87 18.47
C GLY A 28 -25.81 -54.53 18.82
N ALA A 29 -26.63 -53.51 19.06
CA ALA A 29 -26.25 -52.14 19.43
C ALA A 29 -25.22 -52.11 20.57
N ASN A 30 -24.00 -51.66 20.28
CA ASN A 30 -23.00 -51.35 21.30
C ASN A 30 -22.11 -50.19 20.85
N VAL A 31 -22.05 -49.18 21.71
CA VAL A 31 -21.09 -48.08 21.74
C VAL A 31 -19.70 -48.66 22.00
N PHE A 32 -18.70 -48.30 21.20
CA PHE A 32 -17.29 -48.57 21.54
C PHE A 32 -16.79 -47.45 22.45
N THR A 33 -16.66 -47.71 23.76
CA THR A 33 -15.88 -46.88 24.68
C THR A 33 -14.50 -47.50 24.83
N ALA A 34 -13.45 -46.85 24.34
CA ALA A 34 -12.08 -47.19 24.70
C ALA A 34 -11.77 -46.54 26.04
N ILE A 35 -11.70 -47.36 27.10
CA ILE A 35 -11.28 -46.94 28.43
C ILE A 35 -9.75 -47.00 28.48
N ASP A 36 -9.16 -45.87 28.85
CA ASP A 36 -7.88 -45.64 29.52
C ASP A 36 -6.96 -46.88 29.66
N GLY A 37 -5.83 -46.84 28.95
CA GLY A 37 -4.75 -47.81 29.06
C GLY A 37 -3.54 -47.38 28.24
N ASP A 38 -2.52 -46.87 28.93
CA ASP A 38 -1.12 -46.63 28.52
C ASP A 38 -0.78 -46.92 27.03
N PHE A 39 -0.69 -45.86 26.22
CA PHE A 39 -0.57 -45.89 24.76
C PHE A 39 0.88 -45.72 24.26
N SER A 40 1.84 -46.43 24.86
CA SER A 40 3.23 -46.39 24.42
C SER A 40 3.55 -47.29 23.20
N ASP A 41 2.55 -47.88 22.55
CA ASP A 41 2.75 -48.77 21.38
C ASP A 41 2.32 -48.07 20.08
N THR A 42 3.31 -47.70 19.26
CA THR A 42 3.17 -46.91 18.03
C THR A 42 2.77 -47.74 16.80
N ALA A 43 2.35 -49.00 16.96
CA ALA A 43 2.00 -49.87 15.85
C ALA A 43 0.52 -49.73 15.42
N ASN A 44 0.29 -49.06 14.28
CA ASN A 44 -0.93 -48.96 13.45
C ASN A 44 -2.18 -49.75 13.89
N TRP A 45 -3.30 -49.06 14.14
CA TRP A 45 -4.62 -49.66 14.37
C TRP A 45 -5.56 -49.38 13.17
N SER A 46 -5.94 -50.40 12.39
CA SER A 46 -6.99 -50.26 11.36
C SER A 46 -8.37 -50.61 11.95
N LEU A 47 -9.35 -49.69 11.93
CA LEU A 47 -10.75 -50.01 12.18
C LEU A 47 -11.39 -50.53 10.89
N GLY A 48 -11.54 -51.85 10.80
CA GLY A 48 -11.99 -52.54 9.57
C GLY A 48 -13.46 -52.38 9.21
N GLU A 49 -14.33 -51.85 10.07
CA GLU A 49 -15.75 -51.55 9.77
C GLU A 49 -16.38 -50.82 10.99
N LEU A 50 -17.12 -49.71 10.76
CA LEU A 50 -17.98 -49.08 11.78
C LEU A 50 -19.33 -49.83 11.84
N PRO A 51 -19.83 -50.28 13.01
CA PRO A 51 -21.08 -51.03 13.08
C PRO A 51 -22.31 -50.20 12.70
N GLY A 52 -23.21 -50.83 11.93
CA GLY A 52 -24.40 -50.21 11.34
C GLY A 52 -25.59 -49.95 12.27
N ASP A 53 -26.45 -49.12 11.70
CA ASP A 53 -27.74 -48.55 12.10
C ASP A 53 -28.76 -49.50 12.77
N SER A 54 -29.38 -49.02 13.86
CA SER A 54 -30.79 -49.25 14.14
C SER A 54 -31.33 -48.21 15.15
N ASP A 55 -31.99 -47.18 14.62
CA ASP A 55 -33.24 -46.56 15.09
C ASP A 55 -33.52 -46.52 16.62
N GLN A 56 -33.47 -45.31 17.21
CA GLN A 56 -34.50 -44.67 18.08
C GLN A 56 -33.89 -43.48 18.88
N ALA A 57 -34.29 -42.26 18.52
CA ALA A 57 -34.61 -41.11 19.39
C ALA A 57 -33.61 -40.51 20.42
N THR A 58 -32.35 -40.93 20.51
CA THR A 58 -31.32 -40.19 21.28
C THR A 58 -29.96 -40.26 20.57
N GLN A 59 -29.56 -39.14 19.95
CA GLN A 59 -28.24 -38.80 19.39
C GLN A 59 -27.27 -39.98 19.15
N GLY A 60 -27.34 -40.56 17.95
CA GLY A 60 -26.41 -41.59 17.47
C GLY A 60 -25.03 -41.02 17.11
N ASN A 61 -24.24 -40.69 18.12
CA ASN A 61 -22.85 -40.28 17.97
C ASN A 61 -21.95 -41.52 18.02
N SER A 62 -21.22 -41.81 16.94
CA SER A 62 -20.10 -42.76 16.99
C SER A 62 -18.92 -42.07 17.67
N ILE A 63 -18.70 -42.39 18.95
CA ILE A 63 -17.61 -41.84 19.77
C ILE A 63 -16.39 -42.75 19.58
N ILE A 64 -15.33 -42.26 18.92
CA ILE A 64 -13.99 -42.86 19.05
C ILE A 64 -13.22 -42.04 20.07
N GLN A 65 -12.91 -42.65 21.21
CA GLN A 65 -12.14 -42.06 22.31
C GLN A 65 -10.69 -42.51 22.14
N ALA A 66 -9.82 -41.63 21.65
CA ALA A 66 -8.47 -41.98 21.23
C ALA A 66 -7.44 -41.23 22.07
N GLY A 67 -6.98 -41.85 23.17
CA GLY A 67 -5.65 -41.54 23.68
C GLY A 67 -4.64 -42.11 22.70
N ASN A 68 -3.80 -41.26 22.09
CA ASN A 68 -2.74 -41.60 21.14
C ASN A 68 -3.07 -42.75 20.16
N ILE A 69 -3.80 -42.47 19.08
CA ILE A 69 -4.02 -43.46 18.00
C ILE A 69 -3.17 -43.14 16.76
N ALA A 70 -2.41 -44.15 16.35
CA ALA A 70 -1.70 -44.24 15.08
C ALA A 70 -2.64 -44.70 13.94
N ASN A 71 -2.77 -43.86 12.92
CA ASN A 71 -3.31 -44.10 11.57
C ASN A 71 -4.67 -44.83 11.50
N LEU A 72 -5.76 -44.05 11.42
CA LEU A 72 -7.10 -44.59 11.18
C LEU A 72 -7.39 -44.68 9.67
N THR A 73 -7.33 -45.89 9.10
CA THR A 73 -7.88 -46.19 7.76
C THR A 73 -9.34 -46.64 7.91
N VAL A 74 -10.33 -45.79 7.57
CA VAL A 74 -11.75 -46.18 7.57
C VAL A 74 -12.29 -46.23 6.15
N GLY A 75 -12.33 -47.41 5.54
CA GLY A 75 -13.12 -47.64 4.33
C GLY A 75 -14.61 -47.76 4.68
N HIS A 76 -15.30 -46.63 4.87
CA HIS A 76 -16.74 -46.62 5.16
C HIS A 76 -17.56 -46.06 3.99
N THR A 77 -18.54 -46.85 3.54
CA THR A 77 -19.52 -46.51 2.49
C THR A 77 -20.93 -46.91 2.97
N ALA A 78 -21.39 -46.40 4.12
CA ALA A 78 -22.76 -46.71 4.57
C ALA A 78 -23.83 -45.79 3.96
N ALA A 79 -25.05 -46.32 3.89
CA ALA A 79 -26.23 -45.71 3.27
C ALA A 79 -26.96 -44.66 4.13
N ASN A 80 -26.59 -44.50 5.41
CA ASN A 80 -27.20 -43.54 6.35
C ASN A 80 -26.11 -42.64 6.96
N PRO A 81 -26.34 -41.32 7.05
CA PRO A 81 -25.27 -40.36 7.32
C PRO A 81 -24.88 -40.39 8.82
N VAL A 82 -23.62 -40.70 9.11
CA VAL A 82 -23.05 -40.81 10.47
C VAL A 82 -22.33 -39.52 10.84
N SER A 83 -22.45 -39.06 12.10
CA SER A 83 -21.64 -37.95 12.61
C SER A 83 -20.36 -38.48 13.27
N PHE A 84 -19.23 -37.87 12.96
CA PHE A 84 -17.91 -38.20 13.49
C PHE A 84 -17.37 -37.04 14.32
N ILE A 85 -16.86 -37.32 15.52
CA ILE A 85 -16.45 -36.29 16.48
C ILE A 85 -15.05 -36.62 17.01
N VAL A 86 -14.15 -35.65 16.96
CA VAL A 86 -12.79 -35.71 17.56
C VAL A 86 -12.72 -34.77 18.74
N ARG A 87 -12.46 -35.29 19.95
CA ARG A 87 -12.40 -34.47 21.18
C ARG A 87 -11.57 -35.12 22.29
N ASP A 88 -10.90 -34.32 23.10
CA ASP A 88 -10.17 -34.73 24.30
C ASP A 88 -11.06 -34.67 25.53
N ASN A 89 -10.98 -35.69 26.38
CA ASN A 89 -11.81 -35.85 27.57
C ASN A 89 -11.13 -35.35 28.87
N ILE A 90 -9.92 -34.80 28.76
CA ILE A 90 -9.13 -34.33 29.90
C ILE A 90 -8.98 -32.81 29.77
N GLY A 91 -9.48 -32.06 30.76
CA GLY A 91 -9.45 -30.60 30.77
C GLY A 91 -8.07 -29.99 31.08
N ASP A 92 -6.96 -30.69 30.78
CA ASP A 92 -5.60 -30.32 31.19
C ASP A 92 -4.70 -29.78 30.06
N GLY A 93 -5.22 -29.62 28.84
CA GLY A 93 -4.57 -28.88 27.75
C GLY A 93 -4.21 -29.74 26.53
N PRO A 94 -3.72 -29.14 25.41
CA PRO A 94 -3.76 -29.73 24.06
C PRO A 94 -2.95 -31.02 23.83
N HIS A 95 -3.64 -32.11 23.48
CA HIS A 95 -3.10 -33.38 22.99
C HIS A 95 -3.46 -33.61 21.50
N SER A 96 -2.51 -34.08 20.67
CA SER A 96 -2.77 -34.46 19.28
C SER A 96 -3.62 -35.73 19.21
N MET A 97 -4.77 -35.71 18.50
CA MET A 97 -5.80 -36.73 18.67
C MET A 97 -6.06 -37.61 17.45
N LEU A 98 -5.91 -37.07 16.24
CA LEU A 98 -6.19 -37.82 15.02
C LEU A 98 -5.24 -37.42 13.87
N ASN A 99 -4.46 -38.38 13.39
CA ASN A 99 -3.74 -38.27 12.12
C ASN A 99 -4.50 -39.01 11.02
N MET A 100 -4.93 -38.28 9.99
CA MET A 100 -5.64 -38.81 8.83
C MET A 100 -4.70 -38.89 7.63
N SER A 101 -4.53 -40.10 7.09
CA SER A 101 -3.73 -40.35 5.88
C SER A 101 -4.44 -41.22 4.85
N ALA A 102 -5.75 -41.42 5.02
CA ALA A 102 -6.61 -42.27 4.20
C ALA A 102 -8.02 -41.67 4.13
N ASP A 103 -8.84 -42.16 3.22
CA ASP A 103 -10.17 -41.62 2.98
C ASP A 103 -11.12 -41.87 4.17
N LEU A 104 -11.98 -40.90 4.44
CA LEU A 104 -13.09 -40.95 5.39
C LEU A 104 -14.32 -40.33 4.72
N LEU A 105 -15.20 -41.17 4.17
CA LEU A 105 -16.28 -40.73 3.27
C LEU A 105 -17.69 -41.00 3.85
N GLY A 106 -18.67 -40.28 3.30
CA GLY A 106 -20.09 -40.52 3.55
C GLY A 106 -20.61 -40.03 4.91
N LEU A 107 -19.95 -39.02 5.50
CA LEU A 107 -20.34 -38.48 6.81
C LEU A 107 -21.49 -37.46 6.71
N ALA A 108 -22.37 -37.47 7.71
CA ALA A 108 -23.32 -36.38 7.94
C ALA A 108 -22.59 -35.12 8.41
N ASN A 109 -21.82 -35.29 9.46
CA ASN A 109 -21.13 -34.21 10.14
C ASN A 109 -19.75 -34.71 10.58
N PHE A 110 -18.73 -33.87 10.45
CA PHE A 110 -17.41 -34.09 11.00
C PHE A 110 -17.09 -32.93 11.94
N TRP A 111 -16.96 -33.21 13.23
CA TRP A 111 -16.76 -32.21 14.27
C TRP A 111 -15.40 -32.36 14.94
N VAL A 112 -14.73 -31.24 15.14
CA VAL A 112 -13.47 -31.13 15.88
C VAL A 112 -13.72 -30.28 17.14
N GLY A 113 -13.80 -30.95 18.30
CA GLY A 113 -14.19 -30.40 19.60
C GLY A 113 -15.69 -30.51 19.90
N LEU A 114 -16.08 -30.26 21.17
CA LEU A 114 -17.47 -30.28 21.67
C LEU A 114 -17.76 -29.28 22.80
N ASN A 115 -19.07 -29.10 23.05
CA ASN A 115 -19.73 -28.13 23.94
C ASN A 115 -19.43 -28.26 25.46
N ASP A 116 -18.59 -29.21 25.87
CA ASP A 116 -18.28 -29.53 27.27
C ASP A 116 -16.88 -29.04 27.70
N GLY A 117 -16.27 -28.11 26.94
CA GLY A 117 -14.91 -27.61 27.20
C GLY A 117 -13.80 -28.53 26.67
N HIS A 118 -14.16 -29.41 25.74
CA HIS A 118 -13.31 -30.45 25.17
C HIS A 118 -12.88 -30.03 23.76
N TYR A 119 -11.57 -29.94 23.51
CA TYR A 119 -11.01 -29.52 22.22
C TYR A 119 -10.60 -30.75 21.39
N GLY A 120 -10.40 -30.59 20.08
CA GLY A 120 -9.91 -31.66 19.20
C GLY A 120 -8.76 -31.20 18.33
N ILE A 121 -7.79 -32.08 18.06
CA ILE A 121 -6.69 -31.82 17.12
C ILE A 121 -6.68 -32.88 16.03
N VAL A 122 -6.93 -32.45 14.80
CA VAL A 122 -6.88 -33.29 13.58
C VAL A 122 -5.75 -32.81 12.69
N SER A 123 -4.95 -33.74 12.19
CA SER A 123 -3.92 -33.49 11.19
C SER A 123 -4.13 -34.45 10.03
N GLN A 124 -4.57 -33.90 8.89
CA GLN A 124 -4.75 -34.63 7.65
C GLN A 124 -3.53 -34.39 6.76
N THR A 125 -2.84 -35.47 6.41
CA THR A 125 -1.64 -35.44 5.56
C THR A 125 -1.90 -36.05 4.18
N ALA A 126 -2.96 -36.85 4.02
CA ALA A 126 -3.37 -37.50 2.77
C ALA A 126 -4.83 -38.00 2.86
N GLY A 127 -5.37 -38.50 1.74
CA GLY A 127 -6.74 -39.06 1.65
C GLY A 127 -7.83 -37.99 1.60
N THR A 128 -9.07 -38.43 1.37
CA THR A 128 -10.24 -37.55 1.22
C THR A 128 -11.18 -37.64 2.43
N LEU A 129 -11.49 -36.52 3.08
CA LEU A 129 -12.62 -36.39 4.01
C LEU A 129 -13.86 -35.97 3.22
N GLY A 130 -14.91 -36.80 3.19
CA GLY A 130 -16.19 -36.48 2.57
C GLY A 130 -17.31 -36.40 3.60
N ALA A 131 -17.78 -35.19 3.90
CA ALA A 131 -18.81 -34.93 4.90
C ALA A 131 -19.85 -33.89 4.42
N ASN A 132 -21.12 -33.97 4.82
CA ASN A 132 -22.07 -32.89 4.49
C ASN A 132 -21.73 -31.60 5.26
N SER A 133 -21.36 -31.69 6.54
CA SER A 133 -20.90 -30.54 7.33
C SER A 133 -19.57 -30.83 8.02
N VAL A 134 -18.63 -29.89 7.93
CA VAL A 134 -17.39 -29.87 8.73
C VAL A 134 -17.45 -28.71 9.71
N VAL A 135 -17.19 -28.97 10.98
CA VAL A 135 -17.23 -27.95 12.02
C VAL A 135 -15.99 -28.04 12.91
N VAL A 136 -15.27 -26.93 13.06
CA VAL A 136 -14.15 -26.78 13.98
C VAL A 136 -14.58 -25.79 15.07
N GLY A 137 -14.83 -26.29 16.29
CA GLY A 137 -15.35 -25.51 17.42
C GLY A 137 -16.85 -25.71 17.75
N ASP A 138 -17.26 -25.45 19.00
CA ASP A 138 -18.46 -25.93 19.69
C ASP A 138 -19.66 -24.95 19.94
N GLY A 139 -20.88 -25.36 19.55
CA GLY A 139 -22.12 -24.58 19.61
C GLY A 139 -22.63 -24.16 21.00
N ASN A 140 -22.33 -22.93 21.42
CA ASN A 140 -22.96 -22.15 22.53
C ASN A 140 -22.29 -22.15 23.92
N GLY A 141 -21.12 -21.53 24.06
CA GLY A 141 -20.88 -20.56 25.15
C GLY A 141 -19.82 -20.88 26.23
N THR A 142 -18.94 -19.88 26.44
CA THR A 142 -18.22 -19.53 27.69
C THR A 142 -16.98 -20.32 28.16
N ALA A 143 -16.34 -21.17 27.34
CA ALA A 143 -15.02 -21.77 27.67
C ALA A 143 -13.98 -21.55 26.54
N PRO A 144 -12.67 -21.48 26.84
CA PRO A 144 -11.63 -21.13 25.87
C PRO A 144 -11.34 -22.32 24.94
N ALA A 145 -11.90 -22.32 23.73
CA ALA A 145 -11.71 -23.37 22.74
C ALA A 145 -10.40 -23.22 21.94
N ALA A 146 -9.70 -24.34 21.74
CA ALA A 146 -8.38 -24.49 21.10
C ALA A 146 -8.35 -25.66 20.11
N SER A 147 -9.49 -25.98 19.47
CA SER A 147 -9.55 -27.04 18.47
C SER A 147 -8.72 -26.64 17.25
N VAL A 148 -8.02 -27.61 16.67
CA VAL A 148 -7.17 -27.41 15.49
C VAL A 148 -7.49 -28.48 14.46
N TYR A 149 -7.72 -28.06 13.22
CA TYR A 149 -7.74 -28.95 12.07
C TYR A 149 -6.72 -28.50 11.04
N ASP A 150 -5.64 -29.27 10.91
CA ASP A 150 -4.61 -29.11 9.90
C ASP A 150 -4.93 -29.94 8.66
N VAL A 151 -5.15 -29.29 7.52
CA VAL A 151 -5.22 -29.90 6.20
C VAL A 151 -3.86 -29.69 5.53
N SER A 152 -2.91 -30.54 5.87
CA SER A 152 -1.51 -30.51 5.38
C SER A 152 -1.25 -31.34 4.12
N GLY A 153 -2.28 -32.02 3.63
CA GLY A 153 -2.31 -32.77 2.38
C GLY A 153 -3.65 -33.48 2.23
N GLY A 154 -3.90 -34.10 1.08
CA GLY A 154 -5.20 -34.71 0.80
C GLY A 154 -6.30 -33.68 0.53
N GLN A 155 -7.56 -34.11 0.61
CA GLN A 155 -8.73 -33.34 0.20
C GLN A 155 -9.82 -33.35 1.28
N VAL A 156 -10.52 -32.24 1.47
CA VAL A 156 -11.73 -32.14 2.28
C VAL A 156 -12.87 -31.71 1.37
N ASP A 157 -13.84 -32.59 1.17
CA ASP A 157 -15.07 -32.31 0.42
C ASP A 157 -16.22 -32.16 1.41
N SER A 158 -16.78 -30.95 1.44
CA SER A 158 -17.91 -30.60 2.30
C SER A 158 -19.06 -29.94 1.56
N ALA A 159 -20.28 -29.98 2.11
CA ALA A 159 -21.29 -29.02 1.69
C ALA A 159 -21.12 -27.70 2.42
N ASN A 160 -20.92 -27.72 3.74
CA ASN A 160 -20.60 -26.51 4.50
C ASN A 160 -19.45 -26.76 5.47
N THR A 161 -18.57 -25.78 5.60
CA THR A 161 -17.50 -25.77 6.62
C THR A 161 -17.67 -24.59 7.54
N THR A 162 -17.52 -24.77 8.85
CA THR A 162 -17.61 -23.69 9.83
C THR A 162 -16.49 -23.75 10.85
N VAL A 163 -15.86 -22.61 11.12
CA VAL A 163 -14.78 -22.44 12.10
C VAL A 163 -15.19 -21.39 13.10
N ARG A 164 -15.06 -21.68 14.41
CA ARG A 164 -15.64 -20.84 15.45
C ARG A 164 -14.98 -20.98 16.83
N TRP A 165 -15.18 -19.99 17.69
CA TRP A 165 -14.70 -19.92 19.09
C TRP A 165 -13.20 -20.17 19.25
N ASN A 166 -12.37 -19.28 18.70
CA ASN A 166 -10.90 -19.33 18.83
C ASN A 166 -10.25 -20.64 18.36
N SER A 167 -10.97 -21.45 17.58
CA SER A 167 -10.44 -22.66 16.96
C SER A 167 -9.80 -22.35 15.61
N ASP A 168 -8.85 -23.19 15.20
CA ASP A 168 -8.04 -23.02 14.00
C ASP A 168 -8.39 -24.08 12.94
N LEU A 169 -8.71 -23.63 11.71
CA LEU A 169 -8.66 -24.46 10.52
C LEU A 169 -7.49 -24.00 9.66
N ASN A 170 -6.47 -24.84 9.54
CA ASN A 170 -5.24 -24.54 8.82
C ASN A 170 -5.22 -25.33 7.51
N VAL A 171 -5.43 -24.65 6.38
CA VAL A 171 -5.26 -25.23 5.05
C VAL A 171 -3.83 -24.93 4.59
N LYS A 172 -2.99 -25.95 4.69
CA LYS A 172 -1.61 -25.95 4.19
C LYS A 172 -1.58 -26.61 2.81
N ALA A 173 -0.64 -27.48 2.46
CA ALA A 173 -0.56 -28.13 1.12
C ALA A 173 -1.74 -29.03 0.67
N GLY A 174 -2.90 -29.04 1.33
CA GLY A 174 -4.08 -29.79 0.93
C GLY A 174 -5.19 -28.94 0.28
N THR A 175 -6.27 -29.60 -0.13
CA THR A 175 -7.42 -28.97 -0.79
C THR A 175 -8.66 -29.00 0.10
N LEU A 176 -9.36 -27.87 0.23
CA LEU A 176 -10.68 -27.76 0.87
C LEU A 176 -11.72 -27.34 -0.16
N ASN A 177 -12.60 -28.26 -0.54
CA ASN A 177 -13.74 -27.99 -1.41
C ASN A 177 -15.02 -27.93 -0.57
N ALA A 178 -15.68 -26.78 -0.55
CA ALA A 178 -17.02 -26.64 0.01
C ALA A 178 -17.99 -26.30 -1.11
N THR A 179 -19.01 -27.15 -1.36
CA THR A 179 -20.02 -26.88 -2.39
C THR A 179 -21.03 -25.80 -1.98
N GLY A 180 -21.06 -25.43 -0.70
CA GLY A 180 -21.85 -24.35 -0.10
C GLY A 180 -20.93 -23.37 0.59
N THR A 181 -21.20 -23.05 1.87
CA THR A 181 -20.51 -21.95 2.57
C THR A 181 -19.29 -22.43 3.37
N ILE A 182 -18.20 -21.67 3.32
CA ILE A 182 -17.17 -21.67 4.37
C ILE A 182 -17.42 -20.47 5.27
N ALA A 183 -17.65 -20.71 6.56
CA ALA A 183 -17.97 -19.68 7.53
C ALA A 183 -16.93 -19.61 8.65
N VAL A 184 -16.44 -18.41 8.95
CA VAL A 184 -15.52 -18.12 10.07
C VAL A 184 -16.24 -17.18 11.03
N GLU A 185 -16.59 -17.66 12.22
CA GLU A 185 -17.52 -16.96 13.11
C GLU A 185 -17.01 -16.96 14.55
N ASN A 186 -17.53 -16.10 15.43
CA ASN A 186 -17.31 -16.19 16.88
C ASN A 186 -15.86 -16.36 17.35
N GLY A 187 -14.88 -15.65 16.76
CA GLY A 187 -13.47 -15.76 17.14
C GLY A 187 -12.69 -16.88 16.45
N GLY A 188 -13.34 -17.70 15.62
CA GLY A 188 -12.66 -18.72 14.83
C GLY A 188 -11.60 -18.13 13.90
N ARG A 189 -10.56 -18.92 13.61
CA ARG A 189 -9.46 -18.52 12.74
C ARG A 189 -9.31 -19.49 11.57
N PHE A 190 -9.34 -18.94 10.37
CA PHE A 190 -9.04 -19.69 9.15
C PHE A 190 -7.67 -19.27 8.64
N ASN A 191 -6.76 -20.22 8.48
CA ASN A 191 -5.40 -19.94 8.05
C ASN A 191 -5.14 -20.68 6.73
N LEU A 192 -4.72 -19.95 5.70
CA LEU A 192 -4.39 -20.48 4.38
C LEU A 192 -2.94 -20.09 4.04
N SER A 193 -2.07 -21.07 3.83
CA SER A 193 -0.62 -20.84 3.61
C SER A 193 -0.10 -21.31 2.26
N ASP A 194 -0.53 -22.46 1.76
CA ASP A 194 0.02 -23.11 0.56
C ASP A 194 -0.99 -24.06 -0.13
N GLY A 195 -2.25 -24.05 0.32
CA GLY A 195 -3.29 -24.93 -0.17
C GLY A 195 -4.23 -24.32 -1.17
N THR A 196 -5.27 -25.08 -1.51
CA THR A 196 -6.35 -24.62 -2.39
C THR A 196 -7.68 -24.71 -1.66
N VAL A 197 -8.47 -23.64 -1.70
CA VAL A 197 -9.78 -23.55 -1.10
C VAL A 197 -10.77 -23.15 -2.18
N ASN A 198 -11.81 -23.95 -2.38
CA ASN A 198 -12.84 -23.70 -3.38
C ASN A 198 -14.20 -23.62 -2.67
N THR A 199 -14.91 -22.51 -2.81
CA THR A 199 -16.25 -22.35 -2.23
C THR A 199 -17.04 -21.27 -2.94
N PRO A 200 -18.34 -21.44 -3.25
CA PRO A 200 -19.12 -20.34 -3.79
C PRO A 200 -19.25 -19.17 -2.81
N TRP A 201 -19.24 -19.42 -1.49
CA TRP A 201 -19.44 -18.37 -0.49
C TRP A 201 -18.45 -18.49 0.67
N PHE A 202 -17.53 -17.54 0.77
CA PHE A 202 -16.64 -17.39 1.91
C PHE A 202 -17.11 -16.26 2.83
N ILE A 203 -17.53 -16.60 4.05
CA ILE A 203 -18.16 -15.64 4.97
C ILE A 203 -17.40 -15.57 6.29
N VAL A 204 -16.97 -14.38 6.68
CA VAL A 204 -16.50 -14.06 8.03
C VAL A 204 -17.65 -13.38 8.78
N ARG A 205 -18.19 -14.00 9.83
CA ARG A 205 -19.33 -13.48 10.61
C ARG A 205 -18.92 -12.86 11.95
N ASN A 206 -19.88 -12.14 12.52
CA ASN A 206 -19.76 -11.24 13.66
C ASN A 206 -19.24 -11.95 14.94
N SER A 207 -18.50 -11.21 15.77
CA SER A 207 -17.76 -11.58 16.99
C SER A 207 -16.32 -12.13 16.86
N GLY A 208 -15.51 -11.54 15.98
CA GLY A 208 -14.03 -11.69 16.02
C GLY A 208 -13.45 -12.79 15.13
N GLY A 209 -14.22 -13.32 14.17
CA GLY A 209 -13.69 -14.23 13.16
C GLY A 209 -12.53 -13.59 12.40
N THR A 210 -11.44 -14.34 12.21
CA THR A 210 -10.21 -13.85 11.57
C THR A 210 -9.78 -14.81 10.46
N VAL A 211 -9.40 -14.26 9.30
CA VAL A 211 -8.79 -15.02 8.22
C VAL A 211 -7.35 -14.56 8.05
N ASN A 212 -6.40 -15.50 8.04
CA ASN A 212 -5.00 -15.24 7.71
C ASN A 212 -4.65 -15.98 6.42
N HIS A 213 -4.62 -15.26 5.32
CA HIS A 213 -4.28 -15.76 4.00
C HIS A 213 -2.84 -15.34 3.67
N ALA A 214 -1.89 -16.21 3.96
CA ALA A 214 -0.46 -15.97 3.78
C ALA A 214 0.10 -16.50 2.46
N GLY A 215 -0.61 -17.40 1.78
CA GLY A 215 -0.25 -18.02 0.51
C GLY A 215 -1.32 -19.01 0.05
N GLY A 216 -1.11 -19.75 -1.03
CA GLY A 216 -2.14 -20.64 -1.59
C GLY A 216 -3.18 -19.90 -2.44
N THR A 217 -4.29 -20.57 -2.73
CA THR A 217 -5.38 -20.05 -3.58
C THR A 217 -6.73 -20.21 -2.89
N LEU A 218 -7.51 -19.13 -2.85
CA LEU A 218 -8.94 -19.14 -2.56
C LEU A 218 -9.70 -18.80 -3.85
N ASP A 219 -10.48 -19.75 -4.35
CA ASP A 219 -11.39 -19.59 -5.48
C ASP A 219 -12.83 -19.51 -4.93
N THR A 220 -13.51 -18.39 -5.20
CA THR A 220 -14.85 -18.13 -4.67
C THR A 220 -15.70 -17.23 -5.56
N ASP A 221 -17.01 -17.24 -5.35
CA ASP A 221 -17.95 -16.34 -6.05
C ASP A 221 -18.37 -15.15 -5.17
N LEU A 222 -18.07 -15.17 -3.87
CA LEU A 222 -18.45 -14.12 -2.94
C LEU A 222 -17.60 -14.17 -1.68
N ILE A 223 -17.12 -13.00 -1.26
CA ILE A 223 -16.56 -12.81 0.06
C ILE A 223 -17.45 -11.86 0.85
N THR A 224 -17.81 -12.25 2.07
CA THR A 224 -18.51 -11.36 3.02
C THR A 224 -17.74 -11.27 4.32
N VAL A 225 -17.35 -10.07 4.73
CA VAL A 225 -16.70 -9.79 6.02
C VAL A 225 -17.64 -8.95 6.87
N ASN A 226 -18.31 -9.59 7.83
CA ASN A 226 -19.29 -8.98 8.72
C ASN A 226 -18.74 -8.90 10.15
N ALA A 227 -18.17 -7.74 10.50
CA ALA A 227 -17.50 -7.40 11.76
C ALA A 227 -16.29 -8.28 12.17
N GLY A 228 -15.68 -9.01 11.23
CA GLY A 228 -14.40 -9.72 11.40
C GLY A 228 -13.26 -9.07 10.60
N ALA A 229 -12.11 -9.73 10.55
CA ALA A 229 -10.96 -9.28 9.76
C ALA A 229 -10.51 -10.35 8.77
N TYR A 230 -10.28 -9.95 7.52
CA TYR A 230 -9.60 -10.76 6.53
C TYR A 230 -8.21 -10.15 6.30
N HIS A 231 -7.15 -10.93 6.51
CA HIS A 231 -5.77 -10.51 6.30
C HIS A 231 -5.18 -11.31 5.15
N GLN A 232 -5.04 -10.68 3.99
CA GLN A 232 -4.29 -11.22 2.86
C GLN A 232 -2.87 -10.66 2.87
N CYS A 233 -1.93 -11.51 3.25
CA CYS A 233 -0.50 -11.20 3.29
C CYS A 233 0.26 -11.85 2.11
N GLY A 234 -0.38 -12.77 1.39
CA GLY A 234 0.16 -13.49 0.23
C GLY A 234 -0.93 -14.31 -0.47
N GLY A 235 -0.54 -15.11 -1.47
CA GLY A 235 -1.47 -16.01 -2.17
C GLY A 235 -2.38 -15.31 -3.17
N LEU A 236 -3.28 -16.08 -3.77
CA LEU A 236 -4.28 -15.62 -4.75
C LEU A 236 -5.69 -15.76 -4.16
N VAL A 237 -6.45 -14.68 -4.17
CA VAL A 237 -7.91 -14.71 -4.03
C VAL A 237 -8.48 -14.46 -5.42
N ASP A 238 -9.08 -15.49 -6.01
CA ASP A 238 -9.88 -15.40 -7.23
C ASP A 238 -11.34 -15.31 -6.79
N ASN A 239 -11.95 -14.14 -6.95
CA ASN A 239 -13.32 -13.87 -6.51
C ASN A 239 -14.18 -13.41 -7.69
N ALA A 240 -15.09 -14.26 -8.14
CA ALA A 240 -15.96 -13.99 -9.29
C ALA A 240 -17.18 -13.10 -8.98
N GLY A 241 -17.33 -12.62 -7.74
CA GLY A 241 -18.40 -11.72 -7.35
C GLY A 241 -18.03 -10.76 -6.23
N PRO A 242 -19.02 -10.14 -5.55
CA PRO A 242 -18.75 -9.00 -4.68
C PRO A 242 -17.87 -9.35 -3.48
N LEU A 243 -17.02 -8.39 -3.09
CA LEU A 243 -16.42 -8.29 -1.77
C LEU A 243 -17.30 -7.38 -0.88
N SER A 244 -18.10 -7.99 -0.02
CA SER A 244 -18.96 -7.29 0.95
C SER A 244 -18.21 -7.08 2.26
N ILE A 245 -17.94 -5.85 2.67
CA ILE A 245 -17.27 -5.50 3.93
C ILE A 245 -18.24 -4.66 4.76
N GLU A 246 -18.76 -5.21 5.84
CA GLU A 246 -19.87 -4.63 6.59
C GLU A 246 -19.46 -4.02 7.93
N GLY A 247 -20.12 -2.94 8.33
CA GLY A 247 -19.94 -2.32 9.65
C GLY A 247 -18.49 -1.92 9.91
N GLY A 248 -17.92 -2.31 11.06
CA GLY A 248 -16.51 -2.06 11.40
C GLY A 248 -15.52 -3.12 10.88
N ALA A 249 -15.91 -3.96 9.92
CA ALA A 249 -15.04 -5.00 9.37
C ALA A 249 -13.91 -4.43 8.50
N THR A 250 -12.85 -5.21 8.38
CA THR A 250 -11.69 -4.87 7.54
C THR A 250 -11.28 -6.02 6.63
N TYR A 251 -11.05 -5.71 5.36
CA TYR A 251 -10.24 -6.53 4.47
C TYR A 251 -8.88 -5.85 4.31
N ASN A 252 -7.81 -6.52 4.74
CA ASN A 252 -6.45 -5.99 4.73
C ASN A 252 -5.63 -6.74 3.67
N LEU A 253 -5.19 -6.04 2.64
CA LEU A 253 -4.25 -6.51 1.65
C LEU A 253 -2.87 -5.90 1.94
N THR A 254 -1.96 -6.73 2.42
CA THR A 254 -0.56 -6.35 2.69
C THR A 254 0.42 -7.07 1.75
N GLY A 255 -0.06 -8.06 0.98
CA GLY A 255 0.71 -8.84 0.01
C GLY A 255 -0.18 -9.87 -0.71
N GLY A 256 0.32 -10.47 -1.80
CA GLY A 256 -0.47 -11.39 -2.63
C GLY A 256 -1.32 -10.66 -3.68
N THR A 257 -2.26 -11.40 -4.27
CA THR A 257 -3.17 -10.91 -5.33
C THR A 257 -4.62 -11.17 -4.95
N TYR A 258 -5.43 -10.13 -4.93
CA TYR A 258 -6.88 -10.22 -5.05
C TYR A 258 -7.23 -9.97 -6.52
N ASP A 259 -7.94 -10.90 -7.14
CA ASP A 259 -8.41 -10.83 -8.51
C ASP A 259 -9.94 -10.91 -8.53
N GLY A 260 -10.58 -9.80 -8.89
CA GLY A 260 -12.01 -9.71 -9.10
C GLY A 260 -12.35 -9.63 -10.58
N THR A 261 -12.86 -10.70 -11.18
CA THR A 261 -13.36 -10.64 -12.56
C THR A 261 -14.84 -10.31 -12.55
N GLU A 262 -15.21 -9.14 -13.08
CA GLU A 262 -16.60 -8.66 -13.08
C GLU A 262 -17.16 -8.61 -14.51
N ALA A 263 -18.22 -9.38 -14.77
CA ALA A 263 -18.94 -9.33 -16.04
C ALA A 263 -20.25 -8.54 -15.89
N GLY A 264 -20.44 -7.50 -16.71
CA GLY A 264 -21.64 -6.66 -16.70
C GLY A 264 -21.66 -5.55 -15.66
N ALA A 265 -22.85 -5.20 -15.15
CA ALA A 265 -23.04 -4.08 -14.22
C ALA A 265 -23.06 -4.56 -12.76
N ASN A 266 -21.90 -4.96 -12.25
CA ASN A 266 -21.77 -5.57 -10.94
C ASN A 266 -21.13 -4.63 -9.90
N THR A 267 -21.39 -4.93 -8.63
CA THR A 267 -20.73 -4.26 -7.52
C THR A 267 -19.51 -5.09 -7.12
N LEU A 268 -18.32 -4.49 -7.21
CA LEU A 268 -17.06 -5.16 -6.88
C LEU A 268 -16.84 -5.15 -5.37
N VAL A 269 -16.95 -3.96 -4.75
CA VAL A 269 -16.77 -3.79 -3.32
C VAL A 269 -17.97 -3.03 -2.77
N GLN A 270 -18.53 -3.53 -1.66
CA GLN A 270 -19.72 -2.93 -1.04
C GLN A 270 -19.70 -3.00 0.48
N GLY A 271 -20.57 -2.20 1.09
CA GLY A 271 -20.83 -2.20 2.53
C GLY A 271 -20.16 -1.02 3.23
N ALA A 272 -20.32 -0.93 4.55
CA ALA A 272 -19.86 0.21 5.35
C ALA A 272 -18.48 0.03 5.99
N GLY A 273 -17.78 -1.08 5.68
CA GLY A 273 -16.48 -1.42 6.25
C GLY A 273 -15.29 -0.79 5.54
N THR A 274 -14.10 -1.36 5.78
CA THR A 274 -12.83 -0.84 5.25
C THR A 274 -12.11 -1.88 4.39
N LEU A 275 -11.73 -1.48 3.18
CA LEU A 275 -10.71 -2.15 2.37
C LEU A 275 -9.39 -1.41 2.56
N ALA A 276 -8.41 -2.04 3.19
CA ALA A 276 -7.10 -1.45 3.46
C ALA A 276 -6.01 -2.12 2.61
N ILE A 277 -5.33 -1.34 1.79
CA ILE A 277 -4.28 -1.76 0.85
C ILE A 277 -2.99 -1.07 1.25
N SER A 278 -1.99 -1.87 1.64
CA SER A 278 -0.65 -1.40 2.01
C SER A 278 0.47 -2.15 1.27
N GLY A 279 0.10 -3.17 0.48
CA GLY A 279 0.99 -3.98 -0.35
C GLY A 279 0.18 -4.91 -1.25
N GLY A 280 0.84 -5.75 -2.04
CA GLY A 280 0.16 -6.69 -2.95
C GLY A 280 -0.51 -6.04 -4.16
N LEU A 281 -1.33 -6.82 -4.86
CA LEU A 281 -2.13 -6.40 -6.01
C LEU A 281 -3.62 -6.61 -5.70
N PHE A 282 -4.38 -5.53 -5.68
CA PHE A 282 -5.84 -5.58 -5.78
C PHE A 282 -6.21 -5.27 -7.22
N SER A 283 -6.63 -6.29 -7.96
CA SER A 283 -7.05 -6.19 -9.35
C SER A 283 -8.54 -6.44 -9.45
N ALA A 284 -9.23 -5.61 -10.22
CA ALA A 284 -10.54 -5.95 -10.71
C ALA A 284 -10.73 -5.49 -12.14
N THR A 285 -11.11 -6.43 -13.02
CA THR A 285 -11.27 -6.14 -14.44
C THR A 285 -12.69 -6.39 -14.90
N GLY A 286 -13.29 -5.38 -15.54
CA GLY A 286 -14.48 -5.59 -16.35
C GLY A 286 -14.16 -6.47 -17.56
N THR A 287 -15.08 -7.36 -17.94
CA THR A 287 -14.90 -8.25 -19.10
C THR A 287 -15.16 -7.57 -20.45
N GLY A 288 -15.71 -6.35 -20.44
CA GLY A 288 -16.03 -5.60 -21.65
C GLY A 288 -16.14 -4.09 -21.42
N PRO A 289 -16.06 -3.28 -22.50
CA PRO A 289 -15.95 -1.84 -22.39
C PRO A 289 -17.19 -1.13 -21.85
N THR A 290 -18.31 -1.80 -21.66
CA THR A 290 -19.52 -1.26 -21.04
C THR A 290 -19.77 -1.78 -19.63
N ASP A 291 -18.91 -2.67 -19.15
CA ASP A 291 -19.03 -3.24 -17.82
C ASP A 291 -18.78 -2.15 -16.79
N VAL A 292 -19.55 -2.20 -15.70
CA VAL A 292 -19.48 -1.19 -14.65
C VAL A 292 -18.93 -1.87 -13.42
N VAL A 293 -17.77 -1.40 -12.97
CA VAL A 293 -17.16 -1.80 -11.71
C VAL A 293 -17.57 -0.77 -10.66
N ARG A 294 -18.30 -1.21 -9.63
CA ARG A 294 -18.82 -0.30 -8.58
C ARG A 294 -18.13 -0.49 -7.24
N ILE A 295 -17.91 0.63 -6.57
CA ILE A 295 -17.50 0.73 -5.17
C ILE A 295 -18.65 1.39 -4.42
N ASP A 296 -19.27 0.69 -3.47
CA ASP A 296 -20.51 1.12 -2.81
C ASP A 296 -20.34 1.32 -1.30
N GLY A 297 -20.32 2.57 -0.84
CA GLY A 297 -20.36 2.95 0.59
C GLY A 297 -19.13 2.59 1.44
N VAL A 298 -18.15 1.89 0.87
CA VAL A 298 -16.96 1.39 1.58
C VAL A 298 -15.91 2.49 1.75
N THR A 299 -15.10 2.37 2.81
CA THR A 299 -13.85 3.14 2.94
C THR A 299 -12.69 2.35 2.34
N VAL A 300 -12.00 2.92 1.34
CA VAL A 300 -10.80 2.34 0.73
C VAL A 300 -9.58 3.11 1.22
N ASN A 301 -8.67 2.47 1.93
CA ASN A 301 -7.41 3.05 2.38
C ASN A 301 -6.27 2.51 1.53
N ILE A 302 -5.49 3.36 0.88
CA ILE A 302 -4.39 3.00 0.01
C ILE A 302 -3.13 3.70 0.52
N SER A 303 -2.16 2.91 0.97
CA SER A 303 -0.88 3.40 1.52
C SER A 303 0.35 2.72 0.88
N GLY A 304 0.11 1.74 0.01
CA GLY A 304 1.15 0.99 -0.72
C GLY A 304 0.52 -0.04 -1.65
N GLY A 305 1.35 -0.80 -2.35
CA GLY A 305 0.88 -1.85 -3.27
C GLY A 305 0.24 -1.31 -4.55
N THR A 306 -0.51 -2.16 -5.26
CA THR A 306 -1.18 -1.81 -6.50
C THR A 306 -2.69 -1.93 -6.34
N PHE A 307 -3.42 -0.87 -6.67
CA PHE A 307 -4.88 -0.85 -6.81
C PHE A 307 -5.21 -0.60 -8.28
N ASP A 308 -5.67 -1.63 -8.97
CA ASP A 308 -5.92 -1.63 -10.41
C ASP A 308 -7.38 -1.98 -10.71
N LEU A 309 -8.12 -1.01 -11.24
CA LEU A 309 -9.50 -1.19 -11.68
C LEU A 309 -9.57 -1.04 -13.21
N GLY A 310 -9.34 -2.14 -13.92
CA GLY A 310 -9.28 -2.20 -15.37
C GLY A 310 -10.61 -2.58 -16.03
N GLY A 311 -10.66 -2.47 -17.37
CA GLY A 311 -11.64 -3.20 -18.18
C GLY A 311 -13.09 -2.71 -18.18
N GLY A 312 -13.39 -1.48 -17.78
CA GLY A 312 -14.77 -0.99 -17.73
C GLY A 312 -14.90 0.43 -17.21
N GLN A 313 -16.13 0.85 -16.95
CA GLN A 313 -16.44 2.11 -16.30
C GLN A 313 -16.45 1.94 -14.78
N ILE A 314 -15.66 2.73 -14.08
CA ILE A 314 -15.63 2.79 -12.62
C ILE A 314 -16.69 3.78 -12.15
N TYR A 315 -17.62 3.29 -11.35
CA TYR A 315 -18.77 4.06 -10.90
C TYR A 315 -18.92 3.96 -9.37
N PRO A 316 -18.36 4.92 -8.63
CA PRO A 316 -18.53 5.00 -7.18
C PRO A 316 -20.00 5.32 -6.84
N ILE A 317 -20.58 4.59 -5.89
CA ILE A 317 -21.96 4.81 -5.40
C ILE A 317 -22.00 4.75 -3.87
N GLY A 318 -23.07 5.26 -3.26
CA GLY A 318 -23.19 5.22 -1.79
C GLY A 318 -22.22 6.13 -1.04
N GLY A 319 -21.53 7.03 -1.75
CA GLY A 319 -20.58 8.00 -1.19
C GLY A 319 -19.32 7.36 -0.59
N PRO A 320 -18.56 6.57 -1.37
CA PRO A 320 -17.38 5.89 -0.84
C PRO A 320 -16.29 6.92 -0.51
N THR A 321 -15.46 6.56 0.46
CA THR A 321 -14.30 7.37 0.84
C THR A 321 -13.04 6.65 0.40
N ILE A 322 -12.22 7.30 -0.42
CA ILE A 322 -10.94 6.78 -0.90
C ILE A 322 -9.85 7.64 -0.27
N ASN A 323 -9.07 7.03 0.62
CA ASN A 323 -7.94 7.63 1.28
C ASN A 323 -6.66 7.16 0.60
N VAL A 324 -5.83 8.08 0.13
CA VAL A 324 -4.50 7.80 -0.42
C VAL A 324 -3.47 8.44 0.49
N THR A 325 -2.46 7.69 0.91
CA THR A 325 -1.40 8.18 1.80
C THR A 325 -0.02 7.86 1.24
N GLY A 326 0.82 8.90 1.12
CA GLY A 326 2.18 8.75 0.61
C GLY A 326 2.27 8.35 -0.86
N ASP A 327 3.48 8.01 -1.30
CA ASP A 327 3.85 7.77 -2.70
C ASP A 327 4.23 6.31 -2.99
N ALA A 328 3.96 5.41 -2.05
CA ALA A 328 4.35 3.99 -2.15
C ALA A 328 3.33 3.11 -2.91
N ALA A 329 2.24 3.70 -3.43
CA ALA A 329 1.17 2.98 -4.12
C ALA A 329 1.18 3.22 -5.65
N SER A 330 0.69 2.24 -6.41
CA SER A 330 0.32 2.38 -7.81
C SER A 330 -1.21 2.32 -7.92
N ILE A 331 -1.84 3.42 -8.32
CA ILE A 331 -3.30 3.52 -8.44
C ILE A 331 -3.68 3.70 -9.90
N ARG A 332 -4.46 2.77 -10.42
CA ARG A 332 -4.83 2.69 -11.85
C ARG A 332 -6.31 2.43 -12.00
N MET A 333 -6.91 3.14 -12.95
CA MET A 333 -8.31 3.00 -13.33
C MET A 333 -8.43 3.13 -14.86
N ASP A 334 -9.40 2.45 -15.48
CA ASP A 334 -9.71 2.69 -16.89
C ASP A 334 -10.52 3.99 -17.04
N ARG A 335 -11.80 3.99 -16.67
CA ARG A 335 -12.72 5.13 -16.84
C ARG A 335 -13.40 5.53 -15.53
N LEU A 336 -12.96 6.61 -14.87
CA LEU A 336 -13.52 7.05 -13.59
C LEU A 336 -14.68 8.04 -13.79
N ASN A 337 -15.88 7.68 -13.34
CA ASN A 337 -17.07 8.55 -13.45
C ASN A 337 -17.64 8.95 -12.09
N MET A 338 -17.47 10.21 -11.72
CA MET A 338 -18.05 10.80 -10.51
C MET A 338 -19.04 11.93 -10.82
N GLY A 339 -19.87 11.79 -11.85
CA GLY A 339 -20.67 12.91 -12.34
C GLY A 339 -22.16 12.71 -12.55
N ASN A 340 -22.83 11.94 -11.70
CA ASN A 340 -24.24 11.64 -11.93
C ASN A 340 -25.12 11.66 -10.67
N SER A 341 -25.76 12.81 -10.43
CA SER A 341 -27.00 13.00 -9.66
C SER A 341 -27.04 12.43 -8.24
N GLY A 342 -25.95 12.55 -7.47
CA GLY A 342 -25.93 12.25 -6.03
C GLY A 342 -24.97 11.15 -5.61
N LEU A 343 -23.89 10.95 -6.36
CA LEU A 343 -22.91 9.87 -6.18
C LEU A 343 -21.53 10.42 -5.84
N ALA A 344 -21.52 11.35 -4.88
CA ALA A 344 -20.32 12.05 -4.43
C ALA A 344 -19.38 11.10 -3.68
N GLY A 345 -18.28 10.68 -4.31
CA GLY A 345 -17.16 10.06 -3.61
C GLY A 345 -16.25 11.11 -2.98
N THR A 346 -15.61 10.76 -1.87
CA THR A 346 -14.59 11.60 -1.22
C THR A 346 -13.21 11.03 -1.48
N PHE A 347 -12.28 11.87 -1.94
CA PHE A 347 -10.86 11.58 -1.99
C PHE A 347 -10.18 12.36 -0.87
N ASN A 348 -9.54 11.65 0.06
CA ASN A 348 -8.61 12.25 1.00
C ASN A 348 -7.20 11.87 0.59
N LEU A 349 -6.38 12.86 0.26
CA LEU A 349 -5.03 12.71 -0.24
C LEU A 349 -4.06 13.26 0.80
N THR A 350 -3.43 12.36 1.56
CA THR A 350 -2.44 12.73 2.60
C THR A 350 -1.04 12.52 2.05
N LEU A 351 -0.34 13.61 1.74
CA LEU A 351 1.01 13.54 1.20
C LEU A 351 1.96 12.97 2.26
N GLY A 352 2.86 12.10 1.82
CA GLY A 352 4.06 11.73 2.59
C GLY A 352 5.18 12.75 2.36
N ALA A 353 6.35 12.48 2.95
CA ALA A 353 7.51 13.38 2.88
C ALA A 353 7.92 13.76 1.44
N ALA A 354 7.75 12.84 0.49
CA ALA A 354 8.13 13.03 -0.91
C ALA A 354 6.97 13.39 -1.85
N GLY A 355 5.71 13.26 -1.41
CA GLY A 355 4.53 13.49 -2.25
C GLY A 355 3.43 12.46 -2.05
N ILE A 356 2.70 12.18 -3.13
CA ILE A 356 1.52 11.31 -3.12
C ILE A 356 1.50 10.44 -4.38
N SER A 357 0.95 9.24 -4.27
CA SER A 357 0.61 8.41 -5.43
C SER A 357 -0.57 9.02 -6.18
N PRO A 358 -0.40 9.44 -7.46
CA PRO A 358 -1.49 10.01 -8.23
C PRO A 358 -2.53 8.94 -8.58
N VAL A 359 -3.80 9.33 -8.61
CA VAL A 359 -4.89 8.51 -9.14
C VAL A 359 -4.90 8.61 -10.66
N ARG A 360 -4.50 7.53 -11.34
CA ARG A 360 -4.35 7.53 -12.81
C ARG A 360 -5.55 6.90 -13.51
N SER A 361 -6.08 7.57 -14.52
CA SER A 361 -7.06 7.02 -15.47
C SER A 361 -6.44 6.95 -16.87
N PHE A 362 -6.56 5.81 -17.54
CA PHE A 362 -6.01 5.63 -18.89
C PHE A 362 -6.97 6.02 -20.03
N ALA A 363 -8.20 6.37 -19.68
CA ALA A 363 -9.19 6.87 -20.62
C ALA A 363 -9.78 8.19 -20.10
N TRP A 364 -11.09 8.24 -19.86
CA TRP A 364 -11.76 9.46 -19.43
C TRP A 364 -12.00 9.46 -17.92
N MET A 365 -11.87 10.65 -17.32
CA MET A 365 -12.14 10.91 -15.92
C MET A 365 -13.15 12.07 -15.78
N SER A 366 -14.07 11.95 -14.84
CA SER A 366 -15.02 12.99 -14.45
C SER A 366 -15.05 13.10 -12.93
N LEU A 367 -14.73 14.28 -12.39
CA LEU A 367 -14.66 14.55 -10.95
C LEU A 367 -15.73 15.53 -10.45
N ILE A 368 -16.74 15.84 -11.26
CA ILE A 368 -17.72 16.92 -10.99
C ILE A 368 -18.42 16.86 -9.62
N GLU A 369 -18.78 15.68 -9.10
CA GLU A 369 -19.36 15.50 -7.76
C GLU A 369 -18.34 15.01 -6.70
N ALA A 370 -17.05 14.94 -7.04
CA ALA A 370 -16.01 14.51 -6.12
C ALA A 370 -15.74 15.57 -5.04
N THR A 371 -15.63 15.15 -3.79
CA THR A 371 -15.00 15.96 -2.74
C THR A 371 -13.52 15.60 -2.69
N VAL A 372 -12.63 16.58 -2.82
CA VAL A 372 -11.18 16.35 -2.78
C VAL A 372 -10.59 17.13 -1.61
N ASN A 373 -9.99 16.39 -0.68
CA ASN A 373 -9.28 16.95 0.47
C ASN A 373 -7.79 16.58 0.34
N VAL A 374 -6.92 17.55 0.53
CA VAL A 374 -5.47 17.40 0.43
C VAL A 374 -4.85 17.84 1.75
N ASP A 375 -4.06 16.95 2.35
CA ASP A 375 -3.34 17.18 3.60
C ASP A 375 -1.83 17.05 3.34
N GLY A 376 -1.12 18.16 3.48
CA GLY A 376 0.32 18.29 3.33
C GLY A 376 1.10 18.26 4.64
N SER A 377 0.48 17.93 5.78
CA SER A 377 1.11 18.03 7.11
C SER A 377 2.43 17.26 7.27
N ALA A 378 2.61 16.19 6.48
CA ALA A 378 3.84 15.41 6.45
C ALA A 378 4.74 15.70 5.23
N TYR A 379 4.37 16.66 4.38
CA TYR A 379 5.12 17.00 3.17
C TYR A 379 6.36 17.83 3.52
N ALA A 380 7.52 17.37 3.05
CA ALA A 380 8.81 18.05 3.21
C ALA A 380 9.58 18.12 1.88
N GLY A 381 8.87 17.94 0.77
CA GLY A 381 9.43 17.93 -0.57
C GLY A 381 9.71 19.34 -1.12
N PRO A 382 10.35 19.43 -2.30
CA PRO A 382 10.65 20.71 -2.92
C PRO A 382 9.39 21.44 -3.40
N VAL A 383 9.49 22.76 -3.56
CA VAL A 383 8.48 23.57 -4.24
C VAL A 383 8.22 23.03 -5.65
N GLY A 384 6.96 22.90 -6.06
CA GLY A 384 6.63 22.44 -7.40
C GLY A 384 5.17 22.04 -7.61
N GLU A 385 4.94 21.36 -8.72
CA GLU A 385 3.66 20.72 -9.05
C GLU A 385 3.66 19.26 -8.59
N ILE A 386 2.57 18.82 -7.96
CA ILE A 386 2.37 17.44 -7.52
C ILE A 386 1.08 16.91 -8.16
N ASP A 387 1.20 15.92 -9.02
CA ASP A 387 0.04 15.29 -9.64
C ASP A 387 -0.83 14.60 -8.58
N LEU A 388 -2.11 14.96 -8.52
CA LEU A 388 -3.10 14.29 -7.67
C LEU A 388 -3.92 13.30 -8.50
N PHE A 389 -4.29 13.70 -9.71
CA PHE A 389 -5.01 12.90 -10.70
C PHE A 389 -4.41 13.11 -12.07
N THR A 390 -4.28 12.05 -12.87
CA THR A 390 -3.85 12.14 -14.28
C THR A 390 -4.81 11.35 -15.16
N ALA A 391 -5.30 11.93 -16.25
CA ALA A 391 -6.20 11.25 -17.18
C ALA A 391 -6.07 11.74 -18.61
N ALA A 392 -6.10 10.79 -19.57
CA ALA A 392 -6.06 11.10 -21.00
C ALA A 392 -7.19 12.04 -21.44
N ASN A 393 -8.31 12.07 -20.71
CA ASN A 393 -9.36 13.08 -20.86
C ASN A 393 -10.05 13.38 -19.52
N LEU A 394 -9.57 14.39 -18.78
CA LEU A 394 -10.31 14.95 -17.64
C LEU A 394 -11.44 15.86 -18.16
N THR A 395 -12.66 15.35 -18.12
CA THR A 395 -13.84 16.00 -18.69
C THR A 395 -14.45 17.08 -17.78
N SER A 396 -14.25 16.93 -16.47
CA SER A 396 -14.79 17.86 -15.46
C SER A 396 -13.97 17.83 -14.18
N THR A 397 -13.84 18.99 -13.55
CA THR A 397 -13.19 19.17 -12.25
C THR A 397 -14.21 19.10 -11.12
N PRO A 398 -13.76 18.89 -9.87
CA PRO A 398 -14.61 19.08 -8.69
C PRO A 398 -15.39 20.39 -8.75
N THR A 399 -16.70 20.34 -8.53
CA THR A 399 -17.56 21.55 -8.45
C THR A 399 -17.36 22.32 -7.16
N VAL A 400 -16.99 21.60 -6.09
CA VAL A 400 -16.58 22.18 -4.82
C VAL A 400 -15.08 22.39 -4.88
N THR A 401 -14.62 23.56 -4.44
CA THR A 401 -13.19 23.86 -4.33
C THR A 401 -12.53 22.81 -3.43
N PRO A 402 -11.45 22.15 -3.89
CA PRO A 402 -10.70 21.22 -3.07
C PRO A 402 -10.25 21.86 -1.76
N VAL A 403 -10.34 21.12 -0.65
CA VAL A 403 -9.85 21.58 0.66
C VAL A 403 -8.36 21.24 0.73
N VAL A 404 -7.52 22.24 0.98
CA VAL A 404 -6.06 22.07 1.08
C VAL A 404 -5.62 22.52 2.45
N THR A 405 -4.88 21.68 3.17
CA THR A 405 -4.43 21.91 4.55
C THR A 405 -3.03 21.34 4.79
N GLY A 406 -2.37 21.74 5.87
CA GLY A 406 -1.14 21.10 6.35
C GLY A 406 0.16 21.50 5.64
N PHE A 407 0.14 22.40 4.64
CA PHE A 407 1.34 22.85 3.94
C PHE A 407 2.07 23.98 4.67
N VAL A 408 2.75 23.66 5.78
CA VAL A 408 3.54 24.67 6.52
C VAL A 408 4.66 25.20 5.62
N GLY A 409 4.66 26.51 5.37
CA GLY A 409 5.65 27.18 4.53
C GLY A 409 5.39 27.28 3.05
N TYR A 410 4.27 26.72 2.60
CA TYR A 410 3.87 26.80 1.22
C TYR A 410 2.48 27.41 1.12
N ASP A 411 2.32 28.32 0.17
CA ASP A 411 1.02 28.59 -0.39
C ASP A 411 0.68 27.44 -1.35
N ALA A 412 -0.43 26.75 -1.05
CA ALA A 412 -0.83 25.53 -1.74
C ALA A 412 -2.22 25.69 -2.38
N ALA A 413 -2.33 25.38 -3.67
CA ALA A 413 -3.58 25.47 -4.41
C ALA A 413 -3.72 24.34 -5.42
N VAL A 414 -4.95 23.84 -5.62
CA VAL A 414 -5.23 22.81 -6.62
C VAL A 414 -5.64 23.45 -7.95
N ASN A 415 -5.01 23.03 -9.04
CA ASN A 415 -5.23 23.55 -10.39
C ASN A 415 -5.35 22.42 -11.42
N VAL A 416 -5.86 22.75 -12.61
CA VAL A 416 -5.88 21.84 -13.77
C VAL A 416 -4.85 22.27 -14.79
N ARG A 417 -4.13 21.30 -15.34
CA ARG A 417 -3.14 21.51 -16.40
C ARG A 417 -3.38 20.56 -17.56
N THR A 418 -3.23 21.06 -18.78
CA THR A 418 -3.08 20.23 -19.98
C THR A 418 -1.65 19.75 -20.07
N LEU A 419 -1.48 18.44 -19.98
CA LEU A 419 -0.25 17.72 -20.25
C LEU A 419 -0.19 17.44 -21.76
N MET A 420 0.94 17.79 -22.35
CA MET A 420 1.30 17.35 -23.69
C MET A 420 2.41 16.33 -23.50
N LEU A 421 2.21 15.10 -23.99
CA LEU A 421 3.21 14.03 -23.92
C LEU A 421 3.90 13.88 -25.27
N ALA A 422 5.18 13.52 -25.23
CA ALA A 422 5.89 13.04 -26.40
C ALA A 422 5.42 11.64 -26.75
N GLU A 423 5.37 11.33 -28.04
CA GLU A 423 5.10 9.96 -28.49
C GLU A 423 6.32 9.08 -28.24
N VAL A 424 6.10 7.89 -27.71
CA VAL A 424 7.14 6.87 -27.47
C VAL A 424 6.71 5.59 -28.16
N THR A 425 7.55 5.07 -29.05
CA THR A 425 7.32 3.82 -29.77
C THR A 425 8.48 2.84 -29.56
N ASP A 426 8.14 1.62 -29.19
CA ASP A 426 9.07 0.50 -29.21
C ASP A 426 9.02 -0.21 -30.57
N ILE A 427 10.18 -0.36 -31.20
CA ILE A 427 10.37 -1.05 -32.47
C ILE A 427 11.17 -2.32 -32.20
N GLN A 428 10.55 -3.49 -32.36
CA GLN A 428 11.25 -4.76 -32.30
C GLN A 428 11.82 -5.10 -33.68
N CYS A 429 13.15 -5.06 -33.79
CA CYS A 429 13.88 -5.37 -35.00
C CYS A 429 13.95 -6.88 -35.26
N VAL A 430 14.03 -7.26 -36.53
CA VAL A 430 14.33 -8.64 -36.95
C VAL A 430 15.75 -8.73 -37.52
N ALA A 431 16.33 -9.93 -37.49
CA ALA A 431 17.64 -10.17 -38.10
C ALA A 431 17.56 -10.09 -39.63
N ASP A 432 18.65 -9.64 -40.26
CA ASP A 432 18.82 -9.78 -41.71
C ASP A 432 19.15 -11.24 -42.07
N SER A 433 18.31 -11.87 -42.88
CA SER A 433 18.53 -13.23 -43.37
C SER A 433 18.79 -13.21 -44.88
N ALA A 434 20.07 -13.10 -45.25
CA ALA A 434 20.55 -13.07 -46.63
C ALA A 434 20.05 -11.85 -47.44
N GLY A 435 20.15 -10.65 -46.85
CA GLY A 435 19.75 -9.40 -47.49
C GLY A 435 18.23 -9.18 -47.54
N SER A 436 17.49 -9.84 -46.64
CA SER A 436 16.03 -9.73 -46.55
C SER A 436 15.57 -8.31 -46.20
N LEU A 437 16.41 -7.54 -45.50
CA LEU A 437 16.09 -6.14 -45.15
C LEU A 437 16.47 -5.14 -46.25
N ASN A 438 17.21 -5.54 -47.29
CA ASN A 438 17.72 -4.60 -48.29
C ASN A 438 16.60 -3.86 -49.04
N GLY A 439 16.60 -2.54 -48.97
CA GLY A 439 15.58 -1.66 -49.58
C GLY A 439 14.25 -1.60 -48.84
N THR A 440 14.12 -2.28 -47.69
CA THR A 440 12.97 -2.13 -46.78
C THR A 440 13.10 -0.86 -45.94
N TYR A 441 12.00 -0.35 -45.41
CA TYR A 441 11.97 0.89 -44.65
C TYR A 441 10.77 0.97 -43.70
N PHE A 442 10.85 1.87 -42.73
CA PHE A 442 9.73 2.25 -41.88
C PHE A 442 9.70 3.78 -41.72
N ASP A 443 8.56 4.30 -41.32
CA ASP A 443 8.34 5.74 -41.17
C ASP A 443 8.08 6.08 -39.70
N VAL A 444 8.67 7.20 -39.24
CA VAL A 444 8.44 7.77 -37.90
C VAL A 444 8.12 9.26 -38.06
N THR A 445 7.07 9.74 -37.42
CA THR A 445 6.65 11.15 -37.51
C THR A 445 7.07 11.93 -36.27
N GLY A 446 7.85 13.00 -36.47
CA GLY A 446 8.32 13.89 -35.40
C GLY A 446 7.86 15.34 -35.61
N GLY A 447 8.43 16.26 -34.83
CA GLY A 447 8.12 17.69 -34.93
C GLY A 447 8.33 18.32 -36.33
N GLY A 448 9.29 17.82 -37.12
CA GLY A 448 9.59 18.27 -38.47
C GLY A 448 8.79 17.59 -39.60
N GLY A 449 7.99 16.57 -39.28
CA GLY A 449 7.21 15.77 -40.24
C GLY A 449 7.61 14.29 -40.23
N THR A 450 7.24 13.56 -41.28
CA THR A 450 7.51 12.11 -41.39
C THR A 450 8.92 11.85 -41.94
N HIS A 451 9.74 11.16 -41.16
CA HIS A 451 11.09 10.67 -41.52
C HIS A 451 11.00 9.21 -41.98
N ARG A 452 11.70 8.87 -43.07
CA ARG A 452 11.84 7.49 -43.54
C ARG A 452 13.20 6.94 -43.21
N PHE A 453 13.25 5.79 -42.54
CA PHE A 453 14.48 5.07 -42.25
C PHE A 453 14.51 3.80 -43.08
N TRP A 454 15.53 3.65 -43.93
CA TRP A 454 15.63 2.54 -44.89
C TRP A 454 16.96 1.81 -44.76
N TYR A 455 16.96 0.51 -45.08
CA TYR A 455 18.13 -0.34 -44.92
C TYR A 455 18.85 -0.57 -46.24
N ASP A 456 20.15 -0.25 -46.29
CA ASP A 456 21.05 -0.66 -47.36
C ASP A 456 21.95 -1.80 -46.88
N VAL A 457 21.77 -2.99 -47.46
CA VAL A 457 22.57 -4.17 -47.11
C VAL A 457 23.71 -4.32 -48.11
N ASP A 458 24.95 -4.25 -47.60
CA ASP A 458 26.20 -4.33 -48.37
C ASP A 458 26.31 -3.29 -49.52
N GLY A 459 25.60 -2.15 -49.42
CA GLY A 459 25.60 -1.10 -50.44
C GLY A 459 24.88 -1.49 -51.74
N GLY A 460 23.96 -2.46 -51.65
CA GLY A 460 23.21 -3.01 -52.77
C GLY A 460 21.81 -2.42 -52.97
N GLY A 461 21.36 -1.54 -52.08
CA GLY A 461 20.03 -0.97 -52.06
C GLY A 461 19.86 0.28 -52.93
N THR A 462 18.62 0.74 -53.08
CA THR A 462 18.30 2.03 -53.69
C THR A 462 17.35 2.79 -52.79
N ALA A 463 17.70 4.04 -52.48
CA ALA A 463 16.91 4.88 -51.58
C ALA A 463 15.42 4.97 -52.02
N PRO A 464 14.48 4.78 -51.09
CA PRO A 464 13.05 4.95 -51.35
C PRO A 464 12.67 6.42 -51.56
N ALA A 465 11.43 6.67 -51.98
CA ALA A 465 10.90 8.02 -52.13
C ALA A 465 10.77 8.73 -50.78
N ASP A 466 10.98 10.05 -50.76
CA ASP A 466 10.89 10.88 -49.55
C ASP A 466 9.44 11.13 -49.13
N PRO A 467 9.04 10.77 -47.89
CA PRO A 467 7.69 11.06 -47.39
C PRO A 467 7.49 12.51 -46.95
N GLY A 468 8.55 13.32 -46.80
CA GLY A 468 8.42 14.76 -46.51
C GLY A 468 9.57 15.33 -45.68
N ALA A 469 9.95 14.69 -44.57
CA ALA A 469 11.00 15.17 -43.66
C ALA A 469 12.38 14.49 -43.90
N GLY A 470 12.52 13.75 -45.00
CA GLY A 470 13.78 13.15 -45.42
C GLY A 470 13.81 11.63 -45.40
N VAL A 471 14.81 11.09 -46.08
CA VAL A 471 15.12 9.67 -46.19
C VAL A 471 16.51 9.43 -45.60
N HIS A 472 16.58 8.54 -44.62
CA HIS A 472 17.77 8.29 -43.80
C HIS A 472 18.21 6.84 -43.96
N GLU A 473 19.44 6.67 -44.41
CA GLU A 473 20.04 5.37 -44.73
C GLU A 473 20.60 4.71 -43.48
N ILE A 474 20.29 3.42 -43.30
CA ILE A 474 20.84 2.56 -42.27
C ILE A 474 21.72 1.50 -42.97
N ASP A 475 23.02 1.68 -42.85
CA ASP A 475 24.02 0.74 -43.37
C ASP A 475 24.00 -0.57 -42.58
N LEU A 476 23.84 -1.69 -43.28
CA LEU A 476 23.92 -3.04 -42.71
C LEU A 476 24.86 -3.95 -43.50
N THR A 477 25.44 -4.92 -42.80
CA THR A 477 26.13 -6.05 -43.43
C THR A 477 25.17 -7.24 -43.53
N ALA A 478 25.23 -7.99 -44.64
CA ALA A 478 24.38 -9.17 -44.80
C ALA A 478 24.56 -10.19 -43.66
N GLY A 479 23.44 -10.67 -43.10
CA GLY A 479 23.43 -11.60 -41.99
C GLY A 479 23.50 -10.96 -40.59
N ALA A 480 23.25 -9.65 -40.47
CA ALA A 480 23.20 -8.95 -39.19
C ALA A 480 22.14 -9.56 -38.23
N THR A 481 22.49 -9.72 -36.95
CA THR A 481 21.55 -10.15 -35.90
C THR A 481 20.53 -9.06 -35.60
N ALA A 482 19.38 -9.41 -34.99
CA ALA A 482 18.35 -8.44 -34.61
C ALA A 482 18.91 -7.32 -33.72
N ASP A 483 19.75 -7.65 -32.73
CA ASP A 483 20.45 -6.67 -31.88
C ASP A 483 21.37 -5.72 -32.69
N ALA A 484 22.04 -6.25 -33.73
CA ALA A 484 22.93 -5.44 -34.56
C ALA A 484 22.14 -4.51 -35.49
N VAL A 485 20.96 -4.96 -35.95
CA VAL A 485 20.00 -4.12 -36.68
C VAL A 485 19.51 -3.00 -35.75
N ALA A 486 19.04 -3.32 -34.55
CA ALA A 486 18.57 -2.33 -33.57
C ALA A 486 19.63 -1.26 -33.26
N ALA A 487 20.89 -1.68 -33.03
CA ALA A 487 22.00 -0.76 -32.78
C ALA A 487 22.28 0.18 -33.98
N ALA A 488 22.22 -0.32 -35.22
CA ALA A 488 22.40 0.49 -36.41
C ALA A 488 21.23 1.49 -36.60
N THR A 489 20.00 1.02 -36.36
CA THR A 489 18.78 1.84 -36.43
C THR A 489 18.81 2.99 -35.43
N GLN A 490 19.19 2.73 -34.18
CA GLN A 490 19.31 3.75 -33.15
C GLN A 490 20.25 4.88 -33.56
N ALA A 491 21.44 4.54 -34.06
CA ALA A 491 22.47 5.52 -34.40
C ALA A 491 21.99 6.53 -35.46
N VAL A 492 21.14 6.09 -36.39
CA VAL A 492 20.60 6.94 -37.46
C VAL A 492 19.40 7.77 -36.97
N ILE A 493 18.56 7.21 -36.10
CA ILE A 493 17.44 7.92 -35.47
C ILE A 493 17.96 9.03 -34.54
N ASP A 494 18.91 8.72 -33.64
CA ASP A 494 19.51 9.68 -32.69
C ASP A 494 20.21 10.85 -33.38
N ALA A 495 20.65 10.65 -34.63
CA ALA A 495 21.24 11.72 -35.44
C ALA A 495 20.20 12.73 -35.95
N GLN A 496 18.92 12.38 -35.95
CA GLN A 496 17.83 13.28 -36.31
C GLN A 496 17.40 14.01 -35.03
N GLY A 497 17.60 15.34 -34.98
CA GLY A 497 17.30 16.15 -33.78
C GLY A 497 15.83 16.19 -33.34
N ASP A 498 14.95 15.50 -34.08
CA ASP A 498 13.53 15.35 -33.80
C ASP A 498 13.21 14.13 -32.90
N PHE A 499 14.17 13.22 -32.68
CA PHE A 499 13.94 12.00 -31.89
C PHE A 499 15.10 11.71 -30.93
N GLY A 500 14.80 10.98 -29.85
CA GLY A 500 15.79 10.22 -29.09
C GLY A 500 15.49 8.72 -29.20
N ALA A 501 16.52 7.89 -29.29
CA ALA A 501 16.44 6.45 -29.42
C ALA A 501 17.30 5.74 -28.38
N ALA A 502 16.78 4.66 -27.79
CA ALA A 502 17.51 3.80 -26.87
C ALA A 502 17.37 2.34 -27.29
N VAL A 503 18.46 1.57 -27.19
CA VAL A 503 18.46 0.14 -27.56
C VAL A 503 18.55 -0.74 -26.33
N ASN A 504 17.72 -1.79 -26.31
CA ASN A 504 17.84 -2.91 -25.40
C ASN A 504 17.61 -4.22 -26.17
N ALA A 505 18.69 -4.97 -26.41
CA ALA A 505 18.69 -6.15 -27.28
C ALA A 505 18.13 -5.83 -28.69
N ASP A 506 17.08 -6.51 -29.12
CA ASP A 506 16.42 -6.35 -30.41
C ASP A 506 15.38 -5.21 -30.45
N PHE A 507 15.22 -4.45 -29.37
CA PHE A 507 14.29 -3.32 -29.31
C PHE A 507 15.00 -1.98 -29.45
N VAL A 508 14.36 -1.08 -30.22
CA VAL A 508 14.67 0.35 -30.30
C VAL A 508 13.48 1.14 -29.76
N THR A 509 13.63 1.81 -28.63
CA THR A 509 12.64 2.75 -28.09
C THR A 509 12.89 4.13 -28.67
N VAL A 510 11.98 4.62 -29.49
CA VAL A 510 12.03 5.94 -30.12
C VAL A 510 11.09 6.90 -29.38
N THR A 511 11.58 8.06 -28.99
CA THR A 511 10.84 9.13 -28.31
C THR A 511 10.87 10.39 -29.17
N ASP A 512 9.72 10.97 -29.51
CA ASP A 512 9.64 12.29 -30.17
C ASP A 512 10.25 13.34 -29.21
N ALA A 513 11.13 14.19 -29.74
CA ALA A 513 11.68 15.30 -28.99
C ALA A 513 10.61 16.37 -28.70
N ALA A 514 9.55 16.43 -29.52
CA ALA A 514 8.40 17.30 -29.33
C ALA A 514 7.23 16.59 -28.63
N VAL A 515 6.43 17.37 -27.91
CA VAL A 515 5.20 16.90 -27.25
C VAL A 515 3.96 17.22 -28.09
N GLY A 516 2.91 16.41 -27.94
CA GLY A 516 1.63 16.57 -28.64
C GLY A 516 1.35 15.47 -29.66
N GLN A 517 0.17 15.51 -30.28
CA GLN A 517 -0.30 14.48 -31.21
C GLN A 517 0.55 14.39 -32.48
N ARG A 518 0.96 13.17 -32.81
CA ARG A 518 1.68 12.78 -34.03
C ARG A 518 1.01 11.56 -34.66
N ASP A 519 1.45 11.23 -35.87
CA ASP A 519 1.04 10.01 -36.55
C ASP A 519 1.95 8.86 -36.10
N ASP A 520 1.34 7.78 -35.60
CA ASP A 520 2.03 6.57 -35.12
C ASP A 520 3.10 6.07 -36.12
N ALA A 521 4.25 5.66 -35.58
CA ALA A 521 5.29 5.01 -36.38
C ALA A 521 4.78 3.72 -37.04
N VAL A 522 5.18 3.51 -38.29
CA VAL A 522 4.59 2.47 -39.15
C VAL A 522 5.63 1.75 -40.00
N ASP A 523 5.46 0.43 -40.14
CA ASP A 523 6.22 -0.40 -41.07
C ASP A 523 5.78 -0.18 -42.54
N SER A 524 6.11 0.97 -43.11
CA SER A 524 5.66 1.35 -44.45
C SER A 524 6.30 0.54 -45.59
N GLY A 525 7.44 -0.10 -45.34
CA GLY A 525 8.28 -0.79 -46.33
C GLY A 525 8.47 -2.27 -46.07
N ALA A 526 7.63 -2.88 -45.23
CA ALA A 526 7.61 -4.31 -44.91
C ALA A 526 8.95 -4.86 -44.40
N THR A 527 9.55 -4.15 -43.44
CA THR A 527 10.74 -4.60 -42.69
C THR A 527 10.48 -5.88 -41.90
N GLY A 528 9.22 -6.15 -41.54
CA GLY A 528 8.84 -7.30 -40.70
C GLY A 528 9.04 -7.03 -39.21
N PHE A 529 9.30 -5.77 -38.83
CA PHE A 529 9.39 -5.35 -37.44
C PHE A 529 8.01 -5.25 -36.78
N THR A 530 8.00 -5.27 -35.45
CA THR A 530 6.78 -5.00 -34.66
C THR A 530 6.89 -3.65 -34.00
N PHE A 531 5.84 -2.82 -34.14
CA PHE A 531 5.76 -1.47 -33.56
C PHE A 531 4.75 -1.48 -32.41
N THR A 532 5.15 -0.99 -31.25
CA THR A 532 4.29 -0.85 -30.07
C THR A 532 4.33 0.59 -29.58
N ILE A 533 3.21 1.30 -29.66
CA ILE A 533 3.08 2.65 -29.09
C ILE A 533 3.03 2.51 -27.57
N VAL A 534 4.10 2.92 -26.89
CA VAL A 534 4.26 2.88 -25.43
C VAL A 534 3.59 4.09 -24.80
N THR A 535 3.68 5.24 -25.45
CA THR A 535 2.98 6.47 -25.08
C THR A 535 2.53 7.15 -26.36
N ASN A 536 1.23 7.40 -26.51
CA ASN A 536 0.75 8.16 -27.65
C ASN A 536 1.01 9.65 -27.40
N GLY A 537 1.55 10.36 -28.40
CA GLY A 537 1.59 11.81 -28.34
C GLY A 537 0.15 12.33 -28.26
N THR A 538 -0.21 13.08 -27.22
CA THR A 538 -1.58 13.63 -27.10
C THR A 538 -1.56 15.11 -26.78
N ILE A 539 -2.57 15.83 -27.27
CA ILE A 539 -2.81 17.25 -26.96
C ILE A 539 -3.85 17.45 -25.85
N LEU A 540 -4.23 16.41 -25.12
CA LEU A 540 -5.39 16.45 -24.21
C LEU A 540 -5.25 15.63 -22.93
N ASP A 541 -4.08 15.07 -22.62
CA ASP A 541 -3.86 14.52 -21.29
C ASP A 541 -4.01 15.67 -20.28
N GLN A 542 -4.79 15.47 -19.24
CA GLN A 542 -5.09 16.51 -18.26
C GLN A 542 -4.78 15.98 -16.87
N ALA A 543 -4.19 16.84 -16.06
CA ALA A 543 -3.92 16.56 -14.66
C ALA A 543 -4.61 17.57 -13.76
N LEU A 544 -5.19 17.08 -12.68
CA LEU A 544 -5.50 17.88 -11.51
C LEU A 544 -4.30 17.75 -10.57
N TYR A 545 -3.63 18.85 -10.29
CA TYR A 545 -2.37 18.86 -9.56
C TYR A 545 -2.42 19.89 -8.42
N LEU A 546 -1.54 19.70 -7.45
CA LEU A 546 -1.27 20.67 -6.41
C LEU A 546 -0.09 21.54 -6.83
N LEU A 547 -0.28 22.85 -6.83
CA LEU A 547 0.80 23.82 -6.99
C LEU A 547 1.26 24.28 -5.61
N LEU A 548 2.58 24.24 -5.40
CA LEU A 548 3.23 24.77 -4.21
C LEU A 548 4.08 25.98 -4.58
N THR A 549 3.96 27.05 -3.80
CA THR A 549 4.84 28.23 -3.86
C THR A 549 5.35 28.56 -2.47
N PRO A 550 6.60 29.04 -2.28
CA PRO A 550 7.07 29.46 -0.98
C PRO A 550 6.19 30.59 -0.44
N ASN A 551 5.81 30.51 0.83
CA ASN A 551 5.09 31.60 1.48
C ASN A 551 6.09 32.71 1.87
N ILE A 552 6.35 33.63 0.93
CA ILE A 552 7.27 34.76 1.08
C ILE A 552 6.61 36.02 1.67
N ASN A 553 5.39 35.91 2.20
CA ASN A 553 4.74 37.05 2.84
C ASN A 553 5.46 37.37 4.15
N ASP A 554 5.55 38.65 4.47
CA ASP A 554 6.14 39.24 5.67
C ASP A 554 5.06 40.18 6.20
N ASN A 555 4.34 39.74 7.24
CA ASN A 555 3.08 40.36 7.66
C ASN A 555 3.28 41.62 8.52
N ASP A 556 4.30 41.64 9.36
CA ASP A 556 4.67 42.76 10.23
C ASP A 556 5.75 43.66 9.60
N GLY A 557 6.42 43.19 8.55
CA GLY A 557 7.31 43.99 7.72
C GLY A 557 8.72 44.12 8.31
N ASP A 558 9.14 43.17 9.13
CA ASP A 558 10.41 43.20 9.86
C ASP A 558 11.60 42.67 9.02
N GLY A 559 11.32 42.11 7.85
CA GLY A 559 12.31 41.57 6.91
C GLY A 559 12.52 40.06 7.00
N LEU A 560 11.82 39.36 7.90
CA LEU A 560 11.72 37.90 7.99
C LEU A 560 10.41 37.43 7.34
N SER A 561 10.41 36.28 6.66
CA SER A 561 9.16 35.79 6.06
C SER A 561 8.31 35.05 7.09
N ASN A 562 6.99 35.14 7.00
CA ASN A 562 6.04 34.39 7.85
C ASN A 562 6.37 32.89 7.93
N PHE A 563 6.96 32.33 6.87
CA PHE A 563 7.45 30.96 6.89
C PHE A 563 8.70 30.80 7.76
N ASP A 564 9.73 31.61 7.53
CA ASP A 564 10.98 31.53 8.30
C ASP A 564 10.72 31.78 9.78
N GLU A 565 9.85 32.74 10.10
CA GLU A 565 9.40 33.03 11.46
C GLU A 565 8.82 31.79 12.13
N VAL A 566 7.80 31.15 11.54
CA VAL A 566 7.12 30.01 12.17
C VAL A 566 7.95 28.72 12.13
N ALA A 567 8.64 28.46 11.02
CA ALA A 567 9.24 27.15 10.75
C ALA A 567 10.72 27.05 11.11
N VAL A 568 11.45 28.16 11.09
CA VAL A 568 12.91 28.18 11.32
C VAL A 568 13.24 28.78 12.68
N HIS A 569 12.61 29.91 13.02
CA HIS A 569 12.96 30.71 14.20
C HIS A 569 11.99 30.53 15.37
N GLY A 570 10.75 30.13 15.12
CA GLY A 570 9.71 29.95 16.13
C GLY A 570 9.11 31.27 16.64
N THR A 571 9.26 32.35 15.88
CA THR A 571 8.74 33.70 16.16
C THR A 571 7.28 33.87 15.70
N ASP A 572 6.62 34.96 16.11
CA ASP A 572 5.21 35.24 15.79
C ASP A 572 5.09 36.13 14.55
N PRO A 573 4.53 35.64 13.41
CA PRO A 573 4.44 36.35 12.12
C PRO A 573 3.42 37.50 12.07
N GLY A 574 3.21 38.16 13.20
CA GLY A 574 2.40 39.36 13.32
C GLY A 574 2.95 40.30 14.39
N VAL A 575 4.18 40.06 14.84
CA VAL A 575 4.89 40.81 15.86
C VAL A 575 6.33 40.95 15.37
N ASP A 576 6.73 42.19 15.08
CA ASP A 576 8.06 42.51 14.56
C ASP A 576 9.21 42.19 15.54
N ASP A 577 8.90 42.04 16.82
CA ASP A 577 9.82 41.75 17.94
C ASP A 577 9.14 40.74 18.89
N SER A 578 9.44 39.45 18.71
CA SER A 578 8.70 38.35 19.35
C SER A 578 9.01 38.18 20.83
N ASP A 579 10.20 38.54 21.29
CA ASP A 579 10.60 38.45 22.69
C ASP A 579 10.41 39.76 23.47
N GLY A 580 10.18 40.87 22.76
CA GLY A 580 9.80 42.17 23.27
C GLY A 580 10.96 42.97 23.84
N ASP A 581 12.20 42.69 23.43
CA ASP A 581 13.40 43.35 23.93
C ASP A 581 13.76 44.66 23.18
N GLY A 582 13.07 44.92 22.07
CA GLY A 582 13.18 46.11 21.24
C GLY A 582 14.07 45.97 20.00
N VAL A 583 14.51 44.75 19.66
CA VAL A 583 15.15 44.41 18.37
C VAL A 583 14.18 43.56 17.56
N ASN A 584 14.09 43.82 16.25
CA ASN A 584 13.19 43.06 15.40
C ASN A 584 13.75 41.67 15.08
N ASP A 585 12.88 40.66 14.97
CA ASP A 585 13.27 39.26 14.75
C ASP A 585 14.14 39.11 13.48
N GLY A 586 13.78 39.80 12.39
CA GLY A 586 14.52 39.81 11.13
C GLY A 586 15.93 40.42 11.22
N ASP A 587 16.11 41.45 12.06
CA ASP A 587 17.41 42.07 12.31
C ASP A 587 18.30 41.13 13.15
N GLU A 588 17.72 40.45 14.12
CA GLU A 588 18.40 39.48 14.98
C GLU A 588 18.90 38.27 14.19
N VAL A 589 18.05 37.70 13.33
CA VAL A 589 18.42 36.59 12.45
C VAL A 589 19.54 37.02 11.50
N THR A 590 19.47 38.24 10.96
CA THR A 590 20.54 38.81 10.12
C THR A 590 21.86 38.97 10.88
N ALA A 591 21.78 39.33 12.17
CA ALA A 591 22.92 39.45 13.08
C ALA A 591 23.39 38.10 13.69
N GLY A 592 22.65 37.01 13.44
CA GLY A 592 22.90 35.67 13.97
C GLY A 592 22.70 35.56 15.49
N SER A 593 21.75 36.30 16.07
CA SER A 593 21.17 36.04 17.39
C SER A 593 19.93 35.13 17.29
N ASP A 594 19.37 34.78 18.43
CA ASP A 594 18.17 33.94 18.55
C ASP A 594 16.98 34.86 18.90
N PRO A 595 16.01 35.05 18.00
CA PRO A 595 14.94 36.06 18.13
C PRO A 595 13.86 35.72 19.18
N LEU A 596 14.12 34.72 20.01
CA LEU A 596 13.27 34.34 21.14
C LEU A 596 13.97 34.53 22.49
N THR A 597 15.13 35.20 22.49
CA THR A 597 16.00 35.34 23.66
C THR A 597 16.29 36.80 23.99
N ASP A 598 15.58 37.30 24.99
CA ASP A 598 15.73 38.66 25.54
C ASP A 598 17.20 39.06 25.77
N ASP A 599 17.72 39.93 24.91
CA ASP A 599 19.07 40.48 24.95
C ASP A 599 19.15 41.75 25.84
N SER A 600 18.03 42.18 26.44
CA SER A 600 17.98 43.35 27.36
C SER A 600 18.98 43.23 28.51
N ALA A 601 19.27 42.01 28.98
CA ALA A 601 20.24 41.79 30.05
C ALA A 601 21.67 42.13 29.62
N ILE A 602 22.04 41.87 28.35
CA ILE A 602 23.35 42.22 27.79
C ILE A 602 23.42 43.74 27.61
N ILE A 603 22.37 44.35 27.07
CA ILE A 603 22.24 45.81 26.91
C ILE A 603 22.37 46.50 28.27
N ALA A 604 21.66 45.99 29.29
CA ALA A 604 21.71 46.52 30.65
C ALA A 604 23.09 46.33 31.30
N LEU A 605 23.77 45.19 31.09
CA LEU A 605 25.12 44.96 31.63
C LEU A 605 26.15 45.93 31.03
N VAL A 606 26.01 46.24 29.73
CA VAL A 606 26.83 47.24 29.04
C VAL A 606 26.55 48.64 29.60
N LEU A 607 25.28 49.02 29.80
CA LEU A 607 24.92 50.29 30.43
C LEU A 607 25.45 50.40 31.87
N ASP A 608 25.30 49.35 32.67
CA ASP A 608 25.70 49.36 34.09
C ASP A 608 27.22 49.43 34.22
N SER A 609 27.95 48.71 33.35
CA SER A 609 29.40 48.78 33.25
C SER A 609 29.88 50.18 32.85
N LEU A 610 29.21 50.82 31.89
CA LEU A 610 29.53 52.19 31.45
C LEU A 610 29.18 53.24 32.52
N ASN A 611 28.06 53.08 33.23
CA ASN A 611 27.65 53.97 34.33
C ASN A 611 28.55 53.82 35.57
N SER A 612 29.17 52.65 35.78
CA SER A 612 30.08 52.41 36.91
C SER A 612 31.42 53.15 36.82
N LEU A 613 31.75 53.72 35.66
CA LEU A 613 33.00 54.46 35.41
C LEU A 613 33.02 55.87 36.02
N ASN A 614 31.93 56.34 36.64
CA ASN A 614 31.81 57.51 37.53
C ASN A 614 32.43 58.86 37.04
N ALA A 615 32.87 58.96 35.79
CA ALA A 615 33.54 60.13 35.23
C ALA A 615 32.86 60.68 33.96
N ILE A 616 31.84 59.98 33.43
CA ILE A 616 31.14 60.33 32.20
C ILE A 616 29.65 60.06 32.43
N ALA A 617 28.77 61.05 32.24
CA ALA A 617 27.33 60.80 32.25
C ALA A 617 26.97 60.15 30.90
N VAL A 618 26.79 58.84 30.91
CA VAL A 618 26.33 58.11 29.75
C VAL A 618 24.88 58.52 29.49
N GLY A 619 24.61 59.06 28.29
CA GLY A 619 23.26 59.40 27.85
C GLY A 619 22.45 58.16 27.48
N THR A 620 21.50 58.33 26.57
CA THR A 620 20.68 57.23 26.05
C THR A 620 21.47 56.40 25.04
N LEU A 621 21.46 55.08 25.22
CA LEU A 621 21.82 54.08 24.21
C LEU A 621 20.57 53.80 23.38
N THR A 622 20.59 54.13 22.10
CA THR A 622 19.47 53.87 21.19
C THR A 622 19.90 52.90 20.10
N PRO A 623 19.16 51.81 19.87
CA PRO A 623 19.36 50.95 18.71
C PRO A 623 19.24 51.75 17.41
N SER A 624 20.05 51.40 16.42
CA SER A 624 20.04 52.01 15.09
C SER A 624 20.38 50.94 14.04
N GLY A 625 19.45 50.01 13.83
CA GLY A 625 19.69 48.81 13.01
C GLY A 625 20.69 47.88 13.72
N PRO A 626 21.71 47.32 13.02
CA PRO A 626 22.69 46.42 13.64
C PRO A 626 23.68 47.13 14.59
N ASP A 627 23.61 48.46 14.67
CA ASP A 627 24.53 49.31 15.44
C ASP A 627 23.84 49.94 16.64
N PHE A 628 24.65 50.27 17.65
CA PHE A 628 24.20 51.00 18.82
C PHE A 628 24.78 52.40 18.82
N LEU A 629 23.92 53.41 18.99
CA LEU A 629 24.36 54.79 19.15
C LEU A 629 24.56 55.09 20.64
N LEU A 630 25.82 55.28 21.04
CA LEU A 630 26.18 55.66 22.39
C LEU A 630 26.46 57.16 22.44
N THR A 631 25.58 57.91 23.11
CA THR A 631 25.79 59.34 23.35
C THR A 631 26.36 59.54 24.75
N LEU A 632 27.54 60.15 24.86
CA LEU A 632 28.14 60.52 26.15
C LEU A 632 27.97 62.02 26.38
N SER A 633 27.49 62.40 27.56
CA SER A 633 27.42 63.79 28.03
C SER A 633 28.38 63.95 29.20
N MET A 634 29.18 65.01 29.20
CA MET A 634 30.12 65.28 30.30
C MET A 634 29.74 66.60 30.96
N GLU A 635 29.60 66.60 32.29
CA GLU A 635 29.33 67.82 33.06
C GLU A 635 30.61 68.65 33.14
N GLU A 636 30.50 69.94 32.79
CA GLU A 636 31.55 70.96 32.66
C GLU A 636 32.77 70.76 33.60
N SER A 637 33.87 70.22 33.06
CA SER A 637 35.18 70.23 33.73
C SER A 637 35.97 71.44 33.25
N ALA A 638 36.34 72.33 34.17
CA ALA A 638 36.99 73.61 33.89
C ALA A 638 38.41 73.54 33.28
N ASP A 639 38.96 72.35 33.03
CA ASP A 639 40.25 72.14 32.37
C ASP A 639 40.07 71.28 31.10
N LEU A 640 39.79 71.95 29.98
CA LEU A 640 39.69 71.35 28.64
C LEU A 640 41.06 71.17 27.94
N GLU A 641 42.19 71.36 28.64
CA GLU A 641 43.53 71.19 28.04
C GLU A 641 43.99 69.71 27.91
N THR A 642 43.26 68.73 28.45
CA THR A 642 43.68 67.30 28.42
C THR A 642 43.15 66.47 27.25
N PHE A 643 42.35 67.04 26.34
CA PHE A 643 41.83 66.29 25.18
C PHE A 643 42.89 65.94 24.12
N SER A 644 44.13 66.45 24.23
CA SER A 644 45.23 66.09 23.33
C SER A 644 45.82 64.69 23.56
N ASP A 645 45.51 64.04 24.69
CA ASP A 645 46.04 62.73 25.05
C ASP A 645 45.08 61.56 24.73
N LEU A 646 43.86 61.83 24.24
CA LEU A 646 42.91 60.79 23.85
C LEU A 646 43.02 60.52 22.35
N ASP A 647 43.73 59.45 21.98
CA ASP A 647 43.85 59.01 20.58
C ASP A 647 42.52 58.39 20.11
N LEU A 648 41.67 59.21 19.50
CA LEU A 648 40.35 58.85 18.98
C LEU A 648 40.35 58.49 17.49
N THR A 649 41.54 58.35 16.88
CA THR A 649 41.68 58.15 15.42
C THR A 649 41.09 56.82 14.92
N ALA A 650 40.82 55.88 15.81
CA ALA A 650 40.27 54.57 15.47
C ALA A 650 38.73 54.50 15.35
N VAL A 651 37.98 55.46 15.88
CA VAL A 651 36.50 55.32 16.09
C VAL A 651 35.66 56.43 15.44
N ASN A 652 36.30 57.40 14.80
CA ASN A 652 35.66 58.52 14.07
C ASN A 652 34.42 59.14 14.76
N PRO A 653 34.53 59.54 16.05
CA PRO A 653 33.39 60.04 16.81
C PRO A 653 32.90 61.41 16.29
N VAL A 654 31.61 61.69 16.45
CA VAL A 654 31.04 63.01 16.19
C VAL A 654 31.06 63.81 17.50
N VAL A 655 31.78 64.93 17.49
CA VAL A 655 31.88 65.84 18.63
C VAL A 655 30.95 67.03 18.38
N ASP A 656 30.00 67.27 19.29
CA ASP A 656 29.18 68.48 19.30
C ASP A 656 29.64 69.39 20.46
N GLU A 657 30.48 70.38 20.12
CA GLU A 657 31.04 71.34 21.07
C GLU A 657 30.00 72.32 21.65
N VAL A 658 28.79 72.40 21.08
CA VAL A 658 27.72 73.28 21.61
C VAL A 658 26.89 72.54 22.65
N ALA A 659 26.69 71.24 22.46
CA ALA A 659 25.93 70.39 23.37
C ALA A 659 26.79 69.69 24.43
N ASP A 660 28.12 69.85 24.38
CA ASP A 660 29.09 69.13 25.21
C ASP A 660 28.89 67.61 25.14
N THR A 661 28.65 67.08 23.94
CA THR A 661 28.45 65.64 23.71
C THR A 661 29.45 65.05 22.74
N ILE A 662 29.78 63.79 22.98
CA ILE A 662 30.56 62.95 22.06
C ILE A 662 29.71 61.72 21.73
N THR A 663 29.47 61.51 20.44
CA THR A 663 28.68 60.38 19.94
C THR A 663 29.58 59.38 19.26
N PHE A 664 29.47 58.12 19.68
CA PHE A 664 30.15 56.98 19.09
C PHE A 664 29.14 56.12 18.34
N THR A 665 29.46 55.76 17.10
CA THR A 665 28.78 54.66 16.40
C THR A 665 29.54 53.39 16.72
N ILE A 666 28.89 52.49 17.45
CA ILE A 666 29.48 51.19 17.79
C ILE A 666 28.98 50.19 16.76
N ASP A 667 29.91 49.70 15.93
CA ASP A 667 29.66 48.63 14.96
C ASP A 667 29.31 47.33 15.71
N GLY A 668 28.03 46.97 15.70
CA GLY A 668 27.53 45.78 16.40
C GLY A 668 27.97 44.47 15.73
N SER A 669 28.40 44.51 14.47
CA SER A 669 28.82 43.32 13.71
C SER A 669 30.16 42.73 14.20
N ALA A 670 30.99 43.54 14.86
CA ALA A 670 32.34 43.14 15.30
C ALA A 670 32.45 42.77 16.80
N MET A 671 31.42 43.02 17.61
CA MET A 671 31.53 43.03 19.08
C MET A 671 31.48 41.67 19.79
N LYS A 672 31.26 40.55 19.10
CA LYS A 672 31.18 39.23 19.75
C LYS A 672 32.54 38.59 20.13
N LYS A 673 33.69 39.30 20.16
CA LYS A 673 35.01 38.66 20.41
C LYS A 673 35.97 39.20 21.49
N PHE A 674 35.83 40.39 22.08
CA PHE A 674 36.75 40.79 23.16
C PHE A 674 36.13 41.80 24.12
N LEU A 675 35.84 41.39 25.35
CA LEU A 675 35.83 42.28 26.52
C LEU A 675 36.08 41.46 27.79
N ARG A 676 37.36 41.10 27.99
CA ARG A 676 37.92 40.81 29.30
C ARG A 676 38.69 42.07 29.71
N LEU A 677 38.03 42.98 30.41
CA LEU A 677 38.71 44.10 31.10
C LEU A 677 39.27 43.54 32.41
N GLU A 678 40.56 43.19 32.44
CA GLU A 678 41.29 43.16 33.71
C GLU A 678 41.72 44.60 34.03
N ALA A 679 41.40 45.04 35.25
CA ALA A 679 41.81 46.33 35.77
C ALA A 679 43.29 46.31 36.18
N GLU A 680 44.12 47.12 35.52
CA GLU A 680 45.28 47.82 36.11
C GLU A 680 45.34 49.25 35.58
#